data_AF-A0A925ETQ1-F1
#
_entry.id   AF-A0A925ETQ1-F1
#
_cell.length_a   1.000
_cell.length_b   1.000
_cell.length_c   1.000
_cell.angle_alpha   90.00
_cell.angle_beta   90.00
_cell.angle_gamma   90.00
#
_symmetry.space_group_name_H-M   'P 1'
#
loop_
_entity.id
_entity.type
_entity.pdbx_description
1 polymer ?
#
loop_
_entity_poly.entity_id
_entity_poly.type
_entity_poly.pdbx_seq_one_letter_code
_entity_poly.pdbx_strand_id
1 'polypeptide(L)'
;MNFGKNISIVSLIVILNSLNLLNLSGSNNFPSIPLDPQNSDINGLVWFDQNADGIIDMSEPVLGGVPVFLITCSGQFISSTITLVNGYYSFDDIPDGGYKVFFNKSGLPSNYVFTFLGNNTDNSSQANGYTLCSLTNDDTYVFNAGLTVLSSVGDLVWDDMNGNGLQDNGEPGIDNAIVSLFDENDNLIAQTSTNALGFYFFQHVFPGNYYLHFDISSSLSQTVHVLSDLNLNSDLSGANGENTTSDFTVIAGFNINNIDAGFYVCAQICGTLYYDSNFNDNFNTGENGINHLKVNLWQIGLNDTTIYAFNYTSVKPGSPSDDGYFSFCVPPGKYFIEVVIPPGVDLLAGIPFVGSNPFIYNHISHDFGHNTTYNFEVVSGDSFCYLNNGFYCESSIGNKIWMDTNMNGIQDNGEAGVGNVLVYLYDESYNQLDSAFTDDNGNYLFDGLRDGNYYIHCIINDDLVFTSPFCESGSMPDMDSNIDGSYGEGTSAIIQLGNCEKLNNIDGGIGFLPLPVSWGNISVKRSGSVNILMWNVYSEFNVKEYTISRRKVDYGDFIPIGNINGENKSSGANYSFEDHHILAAESYYYMVKVTDFDGVESNSKIVMAAGEPEKLNFVISPNPANDKIDITIPDLSEINHVIVIIYTAEGKKAGQHTMTDNSKLTIGTDTYPEGVYSMMFYNGTNILDKKNLVINR
;
A
#
# COMPACT_ATOMS: atom_id res chain seq x y z
N MET A 1 -8.21 70.71 29.23
CA MET A 1 -8.31 71.23 30.62
C MET A 1 -7.86 72.69 30.63
N ASN A 2 -8.63 73.51 31.34
CA ASN A 2 -8.51 74.94 31.70
C ASN A 2 -7.26 75.80 31.37
N PHE A 3 -7.55 76.93 30.69
CA PHE A 3 -7.31 78.36 31.02
C PHE A 3 -6.02 78.86 31.72
N GLY A 4 -5.41 79.90 31.12
CA GLY A 4 -5.31 81.21 31.79
C GLY A 4 -4.09 82.13 31.54
N LYS A 5 -4.32 83.25 30.83
CA LYS A 5 -3.85 84.66 31.07
C LYS A 5 -2.32 84.98 30.97
N ASN A 6 -1.81 86.12 30.47
CA ASN A 6 -2.31 87.50 30.26
C ASN A 6 -1.28 88.37 29.48
N ILE A 7 -1.77 89.32 28.64
CA ILE A 7 -1.35 90.76 28.45
C ILE A 7 0.09 91.04 27.92
N SER A 8 0.36 91.86 26.87
CA SER A 8 0.01 93.28 26.70
C SER A 8 0.10 93.80 25.25
N ILE A 9 -0.75 94.80 24.99
CA ILE A 9 -0.91 95.67 23.83
C ILE A 9 0.18 96.76 23.80
N VAL A 10 0.70 97.13 22.61
CA VAL A 10 0.76 98.51 22.07
C VAL A 10 0.70 98.45 20.54
N SER A 11 -0.37 99.01 19.96
CA SER A 11 -0.49 99.40 18.56
C SER A 11 -0.25 100.91 18.45
N LEU A 12 0.27 101.44 17.33
CA LEU A 12 -0.28 102.67 16.71
C LEU A 12 0.29 103.02 15.31
N ILE A 13 -0.66 103.22 14.37
CA ILE A 13 -0.75 104.19 13.24
C ILE A 13 0.22 104.03 12.05
N VAL A 14 -0.20 103.67 10.82
CA VAL A 14 -1.19 104.22 9.82
C VAL A 14 -0.75 105.55 9.19
N ILE A 15 -0.64 105.60 7.84
CA ILE A 15 -1.35 106.54 6.94
C ILE A 15 -1.01 106.20 5.47
N LEU A 16 -2.08 106.07 4.66
CA LEU A 16 -2.14 106.01 3.20
C LEU A 16 -1.85 107.37 2.54
N ASN A 17 -1.48 107.37 1.26
CA ASN A 17 -2.02 108.24 0.18
C ASN A 17 -1.34 107.84 -1.15
N SER A 18 -2.00 107.24 -2.14
CA SER A 18 -3.06 107.71 -3.06
C SER A 18 -2.59 108.65 -4.19
N LEU A 19 -2.47 108.05 -5.38
CA LEU A 19 -3.00 108.47 -6.70
C LEU A 19 -2.66 109.84 -7.32
N ASN A 20 -2.08 109.74 -8.53
CA ASN A 20 -2.57 110.23 -9.83
C ASN A 20 -1.94 111.47 -10.54
N LEU A 21 -1.48 111.14 -11.77
CA LEU A 21 -1.71 111.76 -13.09
C LEU A 21 -0.94 113.02 -13.56
N LEU A 22 -0.19 112.75 -14.65
CA LEU A 22 -0.10 113.45 -15.94
C LEU A 22 0.66 114.78 -16.12
N ASN A 23 1.50 114.71 -17.16
CA ASN A 23 1.85 115.69 -18.20
C ASN A 23 3.16 116.50 -18.14
N LEU A 24 4.02 116.09 -19.08
CA LEU A 24 5.10 116.78 -19.81
C LEU A 24 5.06 118.31 -19.83
N SER A 25 6.21 118.95 -19.55
CA SER A 25 7.00 119.70 -20.54
C SER A 25 8.13 120.51 -19.90
N GLY A 26 9.27 120.61 -20.59
CA GLY A 26 10.22 121.71 -20.40
C GLY A 26 11.52 121.36 -19.69
N SER A 27 12.59 121.24 -20.48
CA SER A 27 13.98 121.06 -20.07
C SER A 27 14.49 122.13 -19.11
N ASN A 28 15.30 121.73 -18.13
CA ASN A 28 16.66 122.27 -17.93
C ASN A 28 17.42 121.46 -16.84
N ASN A 29 18.50 120.81 -17.29
CA ASN A 29 19.64 120.22 -16.57
C ASN A 29 19.64 120.23 -15.04
N PHE A 30 19.45 119.03 -14.47
CA PHE A 30 20.14 118.59 -13.26
C PHE A 30 21.23 117.57 -13.66
N PRO A 31 22.35 117.46 -12.92
CA PRO A 31 23.40 116.50 -13.22
C PRO A 31 22.81 115.09 -13.22
N SER A 32 23.28 114.26 -14.15
CA SER A 32 22.97 112.84 -14.23
C SER A 32 23.03 112.20 -12.84
N ILE A 33 21.88 111.71 -12.38
CA ILE A 33 21.78 110.71 -11.31
C ILE A 33 22.74 109.58 -11.71
N PRO A 34 23.66 109.14 -10.83
CA PRO A 34 24.44 107.94 -11.11
C PRO A 34 23.45 106.81 -11.37
N LEU A 35 23.64 106.07 -12.46
CA LEU A 35 22.97 104.79 -12.66
C LEU A 35 23.05 104.00 -11.35
N ASP A 36 21.89 103.59 -10.87
CA ASP A 36 21.73 102.61 -9.80
C ASP A 36 22.75 101.48 -10.03
N PRO A 37 23.62 101.12 -9.06
CA PRO A 37 24.39 99.90 -9.21
C PRO A 37 23.37 98.76 -9.35
N GLN A 38 23.35 98.13 -10.52
CA GLN A 38 22.55 96.93 -10.73
C GLN A 38 23.03 95.90 -9.69
N ASN A 39 22.11 95.60 -8.78
CA ASN A 39 22.35 94.78 -7.61
C ASN A 39 21.40 93.59 -7.71
N SER A 40 21.94 92.42 -7.45
CA SER A 40 21.20 91.17 -7.46
C SER A 40 21.03 90.64 -6.03
N ASP A 41 19.97 89.86 -5.83
CA ASP A 41 19.76 89.12 -4.58
C ASP A 41 20.07 87.65 -4.80
N ILE A 42 20.77 87.02 -3.85
CA ILE A 42 21.05 85.58 -3.87
C ILE A 42 20.43 84.95 -2.63
N ASN A 43 19.51 84.02 -2.80
CA ASN A 43 18.87 83.34 -1.69
C ASN A 43 18.67 81.85 -1.96
N GLY A 44 18.11 81.13 -1.00
CA GLY A 44 17.74 79.73 -1.19
C GLY A 44 17.46 78.99 0.10
N LEU A 45 17.31 77.67 -0.04
CA LEU A 45 16.96 76.75 1.03
C LEU A 45 18.07 75.70 1.21
N VAL A 46 18.36 75.36 2.46
CA VAL A 46 19.09 74.14 2.80
C VAL A 46 18.12 73.17 3.46
N TRP A 47 18.01 71.95 2.95
CA TRP A 47 17.04 70.96 3.42
C TRP A 47 17.64 69.57 3.59
N PHE A 48 16.95 68.75 4.37
CA PHE A 48 17.26 67.34 4.57
C PHE A 48 16.53 66.52 3.52
N ASP A 49 17.26 66.20 2.47
CA ASP A 49 16.79 65.44 1.31
C ASP A 49 16.76 63.95 1.70
N GLN A 50 15.56 63.46 2.02
CA GLN A 50 15.37 62.17 2.70
C GLN A 50 15.51 60.98 1.75
N ASN A 51 15.17 61.17 0.47
CA ASN A 51 15.23 60.17 -0.59
C ASN A 51 16.42 60.38 -1.53
N ALA A 52 17.20 61.44 -1.32
CA ALA A 52 18.38 61.82 -2.10
C ALA A 52 18.12 62.11 -3.59
N ASP A 53 16.91 62.50 -3.96
CA ASP A 53 16.53 62.78 -5.34
C ASP A 53 16.89 64.20 -5.81
N GLY A 54 17.30 65.08 -4.88
CA GLY A 54 17.68 66.46 -5.16
C GLY A 54 16.52 67.41 -5.41
N ILE A 55 15.28 67.00 -5.16
CA ILE A 55 14.04 67.76 -5.27
C ILE A 55 13.56 68.15 -3.86
N ILE A 56 12.95 69.32 -3.71
CA ILE A 56 12.37 69.73 -2.42
C ILE A 56 10.94 69.22 -2.33
N ASP A 57 10.74 68.16 -1.55
CA ASP A 57 9.41 67.60 -1.30
C ASP A 57 8.69 68.26 -0.10
N MET A 58 7.35 68.28 -0.13
CA MET A 58 6.55 68.90 0.95
C MET A 58 6.75 68.25 2.33
N SER A 59 7.18 66.99 2.38
CA SER A 59 7.41 66.26 3.64
C SER A 59 8.83 66.41 4.18
N GLU A 60 9.76 66.98 3.42
CA GLU A 60 11.17 66.99 3.79
C GLU A 60 11.49 68.07 4.81
N PRO A 61 12.24 67.74 5.88
CA PRO A 61 12.68 68.71 6.85
C PRO A 61 13.65 69.73 6.25
N VAL A 62 13.61 70.96 6.75
CA VAL A 62 14.60 72.00 6.43
C VAL A 62 15.75 72.01 7.43
N LEU A 63 16.94 72.45 7.01
CA LEU A 63 18.15 72.46 7.83
C LEU A 63 18.59 73.87 8.21
N GLY A 64 18.27 74.27 9.44
CA GLY A 64 18.74 75.51 10.05
C GLY A 64 20.15 75.39 10.66
N GLY A 65 20.85 76.52 10.77
CA GLY A 65 22.17 76.57 11.39
C GLY A 65 23.34 76.23 10.47
N VAL A 66 23.13 76.03 9.17
CA VAL A 66 24.18 75.71 8.19
C VAL A 66 24.87 77.00 7.75
N PRO A 67 26.21 77.14 7.93
CA PRO A 67 26.94 78.29 7.44
C PRO A 67 27.02 78.33 5.91
N VAL A 68 26.70 79.48 5.32
CA VAL A 68 26.67 79.72 3.88
C VAL A 68 27.60 80.87 3.54
N PHE A 69 28.48 80.70 2.55
CA PHE A 69 29.48 81.68 2.15
C PHE A 69 29.26 82.12 0.70
N LEU A 70 29.20 83.42 0.47
CA LEU A 70 29.19 84.03 -0.85
C LEU A 70 30.63 84.32 -1.29
N ILE A 71 31.00 83.82 -2.46
CA ILE A 71 32.37 83.86 -2.97
C ILE A 71 32.32 84.27 -4.45
N THR A 72 33.25 85.10 -4.91
CA THR A 72 33.38 85.38 -6.35
C THR A 72 33.77 84.13 -7.13
N CYS A 73 33.52 84.11 -8.44
CA CYS A 73 33.98 83.01 -9.28
C CYS A 73 35.52 82.85 -9.31
N SER A 74 36.27 83.92 -8.99
CA SER A 74 37.73 83.88 -8.80
C SER A 74 38.17 83.33 -7.43
N GLY A 75 37.24 83.03 -6.52
CA GLY A 75 37.51 82.44 -5.21
C GLY A 75 37.70 83.45 -4.07
N GLN A 76 37.40 84.73 -4.28
CA GLN A 76 37.47 85.75 -3.23
C GLN A 76 36.21 85.70 -2.35
N PHE A 77 36.39 85.63 -1.03
CA PHE A 77 35.30 85.72 -0.06
C PHE A 77 34.65 87.12 -0.08
N ILE A 78 33.31 87.16 -0.07
CA ILE A 78 32.52 88.39 -0.04
C ILE A 78 31.80 88.55 1.30
N SER A 79 30.95 87.57 1.64
CA SER A 79 30.11 87.61 2.84
C SER A 79 29.72 86.20 3.26
N SER A 80 29.18 86.06 4.46
CA SER A 80 28.65 84.80 4.98
C SER A 80 27.39 85.03 5.80
N THR A 81 26.50 84.06 5.79
CA THR A 81 25.31 84.00 6.64
C THR A 81 25.15 82.58 7.20
N ILE A 82 24.13 82.36 8.02
CA ILE A 82 23.76 81.05 8.55
C ILE A 82 22.28 80.83 8.24
N THR A 83 21.91 79.63 7.79
CA THR A 83 20.50 79.32 7.51
C THR A 83 19.64 79.50 8.77
N LEU A 84 18.48 80.10 8.58
CA LEU A 84 17.48 80.28 9.65
C LEU A 84 16.87 78.92 10.06
N VAL A 85 16.08 78.89 11.13
CA VAL A 85 15.43 77.65 11.61
C VAL A 85 14.55 76.99 10.54
N ASN A 86 14.05 77.76 9.58
CA ASN A 86 13.30 77.27 8.43
C ASN A 86 14.18 76.91 7.21
N GLY A 87 15.50 76.83 7.36
CA GLY A 87 16.47 76.47 6.32
C GLY A 87 16.79 77.57 5.31
N TYR A 88 16.12 78.72 5.37
CA TYR A 88 16.30 79.81 4.40
C TYR A 88 17.55 80.65 4.69
N TYR A 89 18.19 81.16 3.64
CA TYR A 89 19.23 82.17 3.71
C TYR A 89 19.09 83.20 2.58
N SER A 90 19.62 84.40 2.77
CA SER A 90 19.73 85.42 1.72
C SER A 90 21.01 86.25 1.84
N PHE A 91 21.43 86.77 0.69
CA PHE A 91 22.41 87.81 0.49
C PHE A 91 21.75 88.88 -0.38
N ASP A 92 21.42 90.00 0.23
CA ASP A 92 20.67 91.07 -0.43
C ASP A 92 21.63 92.17 -0.92
N ASP A 93 21.23 92.92 -1.96
CA ASP A 93 21.96 94.08 -2.49
C ASP A 93 23.40 93.77 -2.94
N ILE A 94 23.62 92.63 -3.62
CA ILE A 94 24.96 92.21 -4.08
C ILE A 94 25.27 92.86 -5.44
N PRO A 95 26.40 93.56 -5.62
CA PRO A 95 26.76 94.13 -6.91
C PRO A 95 26.84 93.06 -8.00
N ASP A 96 26.32 93.34 -9.19
CA ASP A 96 26.36 92.41 -10.32
C ASP A 96 27.79 91.92 -10.63
N GLY A 97 27.89 90.60 -10.85
CA GLY A 97 29.16 89.92 -11.03
C GLY A 97 29.05 88.40 -11.05
N GLY A 98 30.19 87.73 -11.17
CA GLY A 98 30.28 86.28 -11.12
C GLY A 98 30.43 85.78 -9.68
N TYR A 99 29.44 85.03 -9.20
CA TYR A 99 29.43 84.47 -7.85
C TYR A 99 29.16 82.96 -7.82
N LYS A 100 29.55 82.33 -6.71
CA LYS A 100 29.17 80.99 -6.30
C LYS A 100 28.90 80.97 -4.81
N VAL A 101 28.02 80.08 -4.38
CA VAL A 101 27.70 79.86 -2.97
C VAL A 101 28.44 78.62 -2.48
N PHE A 102 28.96 78.67 -1.26
CA PHE A 102 29.53 77.51 -0.57
C PHE A 102 28.72 77.21 0.69
N PHE A 103 28.13 76.02 0.73
CA PHE A 103 27.44 75.46 1.88
C PHE A 103 28.45 74.66 2.72
N ASN A 104 28.64 75.06 3.97
CA ASN A 104 29.61 74.43 4.84
C ASN A 104 28.94 73.44 5.81
N LYS A 105 29.03 72.15 5.50
CA LYS A 105 28.48 71.07 6.35
C LYS A 105 29.32 70.71 7.58
N SER A 106 30.45 71.37 7.84
CA SER A 106 31.33 71.00 8.97
C SER A 106 30.70 71.17 10.37
N GLY A 107 29.61 71.93 10.49
CA GLY A 107 28.81 72.04 11.71
C GLY A 107 27.73 70.96 11.87
N LEU A 108 27.56 70.10 10.86
CA LEU A 108 26.62 68.97 10.89
C LEU A 108 27.34 67.67 11.28
N PRO A 109 26.61 66.63 11.72
CA PRO A 109 27.18 65.30 11.90
C PRO A 109 27.95 64.83 10.66
N SER A 110 29.07 64.12 10.86
CA SER A 110 30.03 63.81 9.79
C SER A 110 29.47 62.95 8.65
N ASN A 111 28.38 62.24 8.91
CA ASN A 111 27.67 61.38 7.95
C ASN A 111 26.72 62.13 7.00
N TYR A 112 26.55 63.45 7.17
CA TYR A 112 25.84 64.26 6.19
C TYR A 112 26.65 64.42 4.90
N VAL A 113 26.01 64.20 3.76
CA VAL A 113 26.56 64.42 2.42
C VAL A 113 25.60 65.26 1.59
N PHE A 114 26.12 65.99 0.60
CA PHE A 114 25.27 66.68 -0.36
C PHE A 114 24.64 65.66 -1.32
N THR A 115 23.38 65.86 -1.65
CA THR A 115 22.65 64.99 -2.59
C THR A 115 23.00 65.33 -4.04
N PHE A 116 22.52 64.51 -4.98
CA PHE A 116 22.96 64.59 -6.36
C PHE A 116 22.59 65.92 -7.01
N LEU A 117 23.45 66.36 -7.94
CA LEU A 117 23.18 67.48 -8.84
C LEU A 117 22.73 66.89 -10.18
N GLY A 118 21.51 67.21 -10.63
CA GLY A 118 20.91 66.61 -11.83
C GLY A 118 20.20 67.61 -12.73
N ASN A 119 19.69 67.12 -13.86
CA ASN A 119 18.75 67.91 -14.67
C ASN A 119 17.38 67.89 -13.98
N ASN A 120 16.77 69.06 -13.80
CA ASN A 120 15.48 69.24 -13.12
C ASN A 120 15.50 68.95 -11.60
N THR A 121 16.65 69.11 -10.93
CA THR A 121 16.73 69.10 -9.45
C THR A 121 16.60 70.52 -8.89
N ASP A 122 16.07 70.66 -7.67
CA ASP A 122 16.11 71.92 -6.92
C ASP A 122 17.50 72.18 -6.31
N ASN A 123 18.28 71.11 -6.12
CA ASN A 123 19.63 71.18 -5.57
C ASN A 123 20.58 71.89 -6.54
N SER A 124 21.29 72.90 -6.02
CA SER A 124 22.30 73.67 -6.75
C SER A 124 23.72 73.36 -6.31
N SER A 125 23.88 72.62 -5.21
CA SER A 125 25.18 72.32 -4.61
C SER A 125 25.83 71.09 -5.23
N GLN A 126 27.15 71.16 -5.44
CA GLN A 126 27.99 70.02 -5.80
C GLN A 126 28.37 69.23 -4.55
N ALA A 127 28.93 68.02 -4.73
CA ALA A 127 29.41 67.18 -3.62
C ALA A 127 30.44 67.86 -2.69
N ASN A 128 31.16 68.86 -3.20
CA ASN A 128 32.11 69.67 -2.41
C ASN A 128 31.45 70.85 -1.66
N GLY A 129 30.13 71.00 -1.74
CA GLY A 129 29.33 72.06 -1.14
C GLY A 129 29.29 73.38 -1.92
N TYR A 130 29.96 73.49 -3.07
CA TYR A 130 29.93 74.69 -3.90
C TYR A 130 28.83 74.60 -4.96
N THR A 131 28.19 75.72 -5.28
CA THR A 131 27.41 75.84 -6.51
C THR A 131 28.32 76.06 -7.71
N LEU A 132 27.77 75.88 -8.92
CA LEU A 132 28.41 76.40 -10.13
C LEU A 132 28.52 77.93 -10.07
N CYS A 133 29.50 78.46 -10.81
CA CYS A 133 29.65 79.91 -11.00
C CYS A 133 28.51 80.45 -11.86
N SER A 134 27.83 81.48 -11.37
CA SER A 134 26.73 82.17 -12.06
C SER A 134 27.02 83.65 -12.18
N LEU A 135 26.68 84.24 -13.33
CA LEU A 135 26.72 85.68 -13.56
C LEU A 135 25.38 86.28 -13.14
N THR A 136 25.42 87.26 -12.25
CA THR A 136 24.27 88.00 -11.74
C THR A 136 24.02 89.26 -12.57
N ASN A 137 22.76 89.66 -12.78
CA ASN A 137 22.38 90.74 -13.70
C ASN A 137 21.09 91.51 -13.31
N ASP A 138 21.04 92.08 -12.10
CA ASP A 138 19.89 92.83 -11.57
C ASP A 138 18.62 91.95 -11.36
N ASP A 139 18.81 90.70 -10.93
CA ASP A 139 17.75 89.71 -10.72
C ASP A 139 17.94 88.90 -9.42
N THR A 140 16.94 88.10 -9.05
CA THR A 140 16.99 87.18 -7.93
C THR A 140 17.46 85.80 -8.36
N TYR A 141 18.50 85.28 -7.70
CA TYR A 141 19.04 83.96 -7.94
C TYR A 141 18.76 83.04 -6.74
N VAL A 142 18.24 81.85 -7.03
CA VAL A 142 17.98 80.83 -6.03
C VAL A 142 19.05 79.74 -6.14
N PHE A 143 19.76 79.49 -5.05
CA PHE A 143 20.66 78.36 -4.91
C PHE A 143 20.28 77.54 -3.68
N ASN A 144 19.81 76.32 -3.89
CA ASN A 144 19.45 75.43 -2.79
C ASN A 144 20.54 74.38 -2.56
N ALA A 145 20.58 73.79 -1.36
CA ALA A 145 21.43 72.65 -1.04
C ALA A 145 20.67 71.54 -0.30
N GLY A 146 20.54 70.39 -0.95
CA GLY A 146 20.01 69.17 -0.35
C GLY A 146 21.14 68.42 0.37
N LEU A 147 20.91 68.01 1.62
CA LEU A 147 21.81 67.10 2.32
C LEU A 147 21.06 65.86 2.79
N THR A 148 21.70 64.70 2.66
CA THR A 148 21.19 63.43 3.17
C THR A 148 22.22 62.78 4.10
N VAL A 149 21.83 61.67 4.71
CA VAL A 149 22.72 60.81 5.49
C VAL A 149 22.82 59.46 4.80
N LEU A 150 24.05 58.99 4.57
CA LEU A 150 24.29 57.69 3.97
C LEU A 150 24.05 56.55 4.96
N SER A 151 23.64 55.42 4.42
CA SER A 151 23.30 54.19 5.12
C SER A 151 24.30 53.09 4.79
N SER A 152 24.11 51.92 5.42
CA SER A 152 24.84 50.71 5.10
C SER A 152 23.91 49.53 4.91
N VAL A 153 24.31 48.59 4.07
CA VAL A 153 23.57 47.35 3.79
C VAL A 153 24.52 46.17 3.91
N GLY A 154 24.12 45.12 4.60
CA GLY A 154 24.83 43.85 4.60
C GLY A 154 24.23 42.89 5.61
N ASP A 155 24.77 41.69 5.68
CA ASP A 155 24.80 40.82 6.87
C ASP A 155 25.64 39.57 6.54
N LEU A 156 25.03 38.40 6.36
CA LEU A 156 25.70 37.11 6.27
C LEU A 156 25.35 36.33 4.99
N VAL A 157 26.35 35.63 4.45
CA VAL A 157 26.17 34.52 3.50
C VAL A 157 26.68 33.24 4.16
N TRP A 158 25.86 32.19 4.26
CA TRP A 158 26.21 30.96 4.99
C TRP A 158 25.85 29.67 4.23
N ASP A 159 26.53 28.60 4.63
CA ASP A 159 26.22 27.22 4.24
C ASP A 159 25.16 26.68 5.20
N ASP A 160 23.93 26.66 4.72
CA ASP A 160 22.77 26.07 5.38
C ASP A 160 22.91 24.55 5.36
N MET A 161 23.47 24.02 6.44
CA MET A 161 23.88 22.64 6.53
C MET A 161 22.68 21.70 6.57
N ASN A 162 21.54 22.18 7.08
CA ASN A 162 20.33 21.37 7.26
C ASN A 162 19.20 21.74 6.28
N GLY A 163 19.41 22.75 5.44
CA GLY A 163 18.50 23.17 4.37
C GLY A 163 17.20 23.79 4.85
N ASN A 164 17.14 24.31 6.09
CA ASN A 164 15.90 24.81 6.68
C ASN A 164 15.63 26.31 6.36
N GLY A 165 16.58 26.99 5.74
CA GLY A 165 16.48 28.40 5.36
C GLY A 165 16.75 29.40 6.47
N LEU A 166 17.19 28.95 7.64
CA LEU A 166 17.51 29.75 8.82
C LEU A 166 18.98 29.58 9.18
N GLN A 167 19.56 30.61 9.80
CA GLN A 167 20.89 30.52 10.39
C GLN A 167 20.84 29.73 11.70
N ASP A 168 21.48 28.56 11.72
CA ASP A 168 21.63 27.73 12.91
C ASP A 168 23.02 27.80 13.54
N ASN A 169 23.07 27.53 14.85
CA ASN A 169 24.34 27.50 15.56
C ASN A 169 25.22 26.35 15.05
N GLY A 170 26.34 26.70 14.41
CA GLY A 170 27.33 25.74 13.89
C GLY A 170 27.44 25.76 12.36
N GLU A 171 26.57 26.49 11.68
CA GLU A 171 26.63 26.68 10.24
C GLU A 171 27.74 27.66 9.84
N PRO A 172 28.60 27.31 8.87
CA PRO A 172 29.73 28.15 8.50
C PRO A 172 29.32 29.25 7.51
N GLY A 173 29.95 30.41 7.63
CA GLY A 173 29.86 31.45 6.60
C GLY A 173 30.60 31.08 5.32
N ILE A 174 30.13 31.57 4.18
CA ILE A 174 30.72 31.31 2.86
C ILE A 174 31.70 32.44 2.51
N ASP A 175 32.99 32.09 2.38
CA ASP A 175 34.06 33.04 2.03
C ASP A 175 34.07 33.37 0.53
N ASN A 176 34.46 34.60 0.20
CA ASN A 176 34.62 35.11 -1.18
C ASN A 176 33.39 35.00 -2.09
N ALA A 177 32.17 34.90 -1.54
CA ALA A 177 30.95 35.10 -2.33
C ALA A 177 30.89 36.56 -2.77
N ILE A 178 30.63 36.79 -4.06
CA ILE A 178 30.55 38.14 -4.61
C ILE A 178 29.12 38.64 -4.43
N VAL A 179 28.96 39.81 -3.82
CA VAL A 179 27.66 40.43 -3.58
C VAL A 179 27.59 41.74 -4.35
N SER A 180 26.55 41.88 -5.17
CA SER A 180 26.33 43.02 -6.04
C SER A 180 25.04 43.74 -5.64
N LEU A 181 25.13 45.04 -5.39
CA LEU A 181 24.00 45.93 -5.06
C LEU A 181 23.53 46.62 -6.33
N PHE A 182 22.26 46.43 -6.69
CA PHE A 182 21.61 47.03 -7.84
C PHE A 182 20.50 47.98 -7.41
N ASP A 183 20.25 49.03 -8.18
CA ASP A 183 19.06 49.86 -8.03
C ASP A 183 17.83 49.26 -8.74
N GLU A 184 16.66 49.88 -8.56
CA GLU A 184 15.40 49.48 -9.19
C GLU A 184 15.38 49.51 -10.74
N ASN A 185 16.43 50.05 -11.37
CA ASN A 185 16.57 50.13 -12.82
C ASN A 185 17.67 49.18 -13.35
N ASP A 186 18.05 48.17 -12.57
CA ASP A 186 19.11 47.20 -12.86
C ASP A 186 20.52 47.81 -13.03
N ASN A 187 20.77 49.03 -12.52
CA ASN A 187 22.11 49.60 -12.55
C ASN A 187 22.94 49.05 -11.39
N LEU A 188 24.15 48.58 -11.67
CA LEU A 188 25.11 48.16 -10.64
C LEU A 188 25.62 49.39 -9.88
N ILE A 189 25.34 49.42 -8.58
CA ILE A 189 25.70 50.52 -7.67
C ILE A 189 27.03 50.25 -6.99
N ALA A 190 27.18 49.05 -6.44
CA ALA A 190 28.38 48.63 -5.73
C ALA A 190 28.53 47.11 -5.76
N GLN A 191 29.75 46.64 -5.54
CA GLN A 191 30.06 45.23 -5.39
C GLN A 191 31.08 45.03 -4.28
N THR A 192 30.92 43.95 -3.51
CA THR A 192 31.84 43.55 -2.44
C THR A 192 31.96 42.03 -2.42
N SER A 193 32.84 41.49 -1.57
CA SER A 193 32.91 40.04 -1.32
C SER A 193 32.74 39.76 0.16
N THR A 194 32.19 38.60 0.48
CA THR A 194 32.14 38.11 1.86
C THR A 194 33.54 37.81 2.38
N ASN A 195 33.70 37.88 3.70
CA ASN A 195 34.92 37.44 4.39
C ASN A 195 34.84 35.96 4.81
N ALA A 196 35.88 35.45 5.48
CA ALA A 196 35.97 34.06 5.93
C ALA A 196 34.87 33.60 6.90
N LEU A 197 34.11 34.53 7.47
CA LEU A 197 32.95 34.26 8.32
C LEU A 197 31.63 34.50 7.60
N GLY A 198 31.64 34.75 6.29
CA GLY A 198 30.44 34.97 5.48
C GLY A 198 29.92 36.41 5.47
N PHE A 199 30.50 37.32 6.27
CA PHE A 199 29.96 38.67 6.36
C PHE A 199 30.34 39.54 5.16
N TYR A 200 29.37 40.31 4.66
CA TYR A 200 29.57 41.34 3.64
C TYR A 200 28.98 42.68 4.10
N PHE A 201 29.46 43.78 3.53
CA PHE A 201 29.01 45.10 3.95
C PHE A 201 29.23 46.16 2.86
N PHE A 202 28.16 46.86 2.50
CA PHE A 202 28.17 48.06 1.67
C PHE A 202 28.13 49.29 2.56
N GLN A 203 29.17 50.13 2.44
CA GLN A 203 29.22 51.43 3.09
C GLN A 203 28.74 52.52 2.14
N HIS A 204 28.26 53.62 2.71
CA HIS A 204 27.99 54.85 1.96
C HIS A 204 26.87 54.69 0.91
N VAL A 205 25.83 53.92 1.23
CA VAL A 205 24.68 53.70 0.35
C VAL A 205 23.72 54.88 0.47
N PHE A 206 23.33 55.48 -0.65
CA PHE A 206 22.33 56.53 -0.67
C PHE A 206 20.93 55.97 -0.37
N PRO A 207 19.99 56.77 0.15
CA PRO A 207 18.58 56.38 0.20
C PRO A 207 18.06 56.01 -1.19
N GLY A 208 17.17 55.02 -1.26
CA GLY A 208 16.62 54.51 -2.52
C GLY A 208 16.11 53.08 -2.41
N ASN A 209 15.61 52.53 -3.52
CA ASN A 209 15.20 51.14 -3.63
C ASN A 209 16.31 50.32 -4.30
N TYR A 210 16.60 49.16 -3.73
CA TYR A 210 17.69 48.30 -4.16
C TYR A 210 17.32 46.83 -4.06
N TYR A 211 18.07 45.97 -4.76
CA TYR A 211 18.13 44.54 -4.51
C TYR A 211 19.58 44.06 -4.52
N LEU A 212 19.83 42.90 -3.91
CA LEU A 212 21.13 42.24 -3.95
C LEU A 212 21.11 41.04 -4.90
N HIS A 213 22.24 40.81 -5.57
CA HIS A 213 22.55 39.59 -6.30
C HIS A 213 23.80 38.94 -5.73
N PHE A 214 23.74 37.63 -5.53
CA PHE A 214 24.81 36.83 -4.94
C PHE A 214 25.42 35.89 -6.00
N ASP A 215 26.64 36.24 -6.42
CA ASP A 215 27.45 35.45 -7.32
C ASP A 215 28.26 34.42 -6.51
N ILE A 216 27.76 33.17 -6.50
CA ILE A 216 28.32 32.03 -5.75
C ILE A 216 28.90 30.95 -6.67
N SER A 217 29.68 30.02 -6.08
CA SER A 217 30.17 28.83 -6.79
C SER A 217 29.02 28.01 -7.37
N SER A 218 29.19 27.48 -8.59
CA SER A 218 28.19 26.61 -9.24
C SER A 218 27.92 25.28 -8.52
N SER A 219 28.70 24.95 -7.47
CA SER A 219 28.48 23.79 -6.61
C SER A 219 27.47 24.04 -5.48
N LEU A 220 27.11 25.30 -5.26
CA LEU A 220 26.15 25.73 -4.25
C LEU A 220 24.79 25.99 -4.90
N SER A 221 23.73 25.76 -4.13
CA SER A 221 22.34 26.02 -4.53
C SER A 221 21.66 26.84 -3.43
N GLN A 222 20.73 27.71 -3.83
CA GLN A 222 19.97 28.53 -2.89
C GLN A 222 19.13 27.66 -1.96
N THR A 223 19.15 27.96 -0.65
CA THR A 223 18.27 27.28 0.32
C THR A 223 16.80 27.72 0.20
N VAL A 224 15.91 27.07 0.94
CA VAL A 224 14.50 27.46 1.00
C VAL A 224 14.34 28.86 1.60
N HIS A 225 13.53 29.70 0.95
CA HIS A 225 13.15 31.00 1.48
C HIS A 225 12.04 30.84 2.53
N VAL A 226 12.31 31.28 3.76
CA VAL A 226 11.33 31.24 4.86
C VAL A 226 11.02 32.67 5.34
N LEU A 227 9.78 32.89 5.77
CA LEU A 227 9.29 34.19 6.24
C LEU A 227 9.25 34.31 7.77
N SER A 228 9.74 33.29 8.47
CA SER A 228 9.90 33.28 9.92
C SER A 228 11.29 33.78 10.30
N ASP A 229 11.38 34.52 11.42
CA ASP A 229 12.64 35.04 11.97
C ASP A 229 13.45 35.90 10.98
N LEU A 230 12.93 37.09 10.68
CA LEU A 230 13.45 38.04 9.68
C LEU A 230 14.89 38.57 9.92
N ASN A 231 15.58 38.09 10.96
CA ASN A 231 16.99 38.42 11.21
C ASN A 231 17.92 37.23 11.00
N LEU A 232 17.38 36.04 10.69
CA LEU A 232 18.13 34.81 10.53
C LEU A 232 17.71 34.03 9.27
N ASN A 233 16.65 34.45 8.58
CA ASN A 233 16.17 33.78 7.39
C ASN A 233 17.01 34.14 6.16
N SER A 234 17.04 33.27 5.16
CA SER A 234 17.56 33.63 3.84
C SER A 234 16.57 34.58 3.14
N ASP A 235 17.03 35.75 2.70
CA ASP A 235 16.26 36.75 1.94
C ASP A 235 16.26 36.53 0.44
N LEU A 236 16.93 35.47 -0.03
CA LEU A 236 16.92 35.09 -1.43
C LEU A 236 15.51 34.64 -1.81
N SER A 237 14.82 35.48 -2.58
CA SER A 237 13.44 35.22 -3.05
C SER A 237 13.38 34.94 -4.54
N GLY A 238 14.45 35.26 -5.27
CA GLY A 238 14.53 35.11 -6.71
C GLY A 238 13.72 36.16 -7.50
N ALA A 239 13.21 37.21 -6.84
CA ALA A 239 12.32 38.20 -7.43
C ALA A 239 12.92 38.92 -8.65
N ASN A 240 14.24 39.10 -8.65
CA ASN A 240 15.01 39.76 -9.70
C ASN A 240 15.94 38.77 -10.46
N GLY A 241 15.63 37.47 -10.42
CA GLY A 241 16.44 36.40 -11.00
C GLY A 241 17.07 35.47 -9.95
N GLU A 242 17.74 34.40 -10.39
CA GLU A 242 18.39 33.43 -9.48
C GLU A 242 19.38 34.13 -8.53
N ASN A 243 19.41 33.69 -7.27
CA ASN A 243 20.28 34.24 -6.22
C ASN A 243 20.09 35.75 -5.97
N THR A 244 18.84 36.25 -6.08
CA THR A 244 18.51 37.65 -5.76
C THR A 244 17.53 37.79 -4.61
N THR A 245 17.61 38.92 -3.91
CA THR A 245 16.59 39.36 -2.94
C THR A 245 15.39 39.98 -3.66
N SER A 246 14.31 40.18 -2.90
CA SER A 246 13.28 41.14 -3.29
C SER A 246 13.82 42.58 -3.14
N ASP A 247 13.14 43.54 -3.75
CA ASP A 247 13.48 44.95 -3.58
C ASP A 247 13.26 45.37 -2.12
N PHE A 248 14.21 46.15 -1.59
CA PHE A 248 14.14 46.75 -0.27
C PHE A 248 14.50 48.23 -0.34
N THR A 249 13.94 49.01 0.58
CA THR A 249 14.17 50.45 0.65
C THR A 249 15.23 50.79 1.69
N VAL A 250 16.28 51.48 1.26
CA VAL A 250 17.28 52.12 2.12
C VAL A 250 16.78 53.51 2.50
N ILE A 251 16.67 53.77 3.79
CA ILE A 251 16.25 55.06 4.36
C ILE A 251 17.48 55.78 4.91
N ALA A 252 17.54 57.11 4.78
CA ALA A 252 18.66 57.93 5.21
C ALA A 252 19.09 57.70 6.67
N GLY A 253 20.35 57.26 6.85
CA GLY A 253 20.98 57.03 8.15
C GLY A 253 20.57 55.76 8.89
N PHE A 254 19.84 54.85 8.25
CA PHE A 254 19.48 53.55 8.82
C PHE A 254 20.34 52.45 8.23
N ASN A 255 20.98 51.67 9.10
CA ASN A 255 21.74 50.50 8.68
C ASN A 255 20.78 49.31 8.54
N ILE A 256 20.88 48.63 7.41
CA ILE A 256 20.22 47.34 7.17
C ILE A 256 21.28 46.26 7.42
N ASN A 257 21.03 45.42 8.41
CA ASN A 257 21.99 44.46 8.97
C ASN A 257 21.33 43.09 9.20
N ASN A 258 20.45 42.71 8.27
CA ASN A 258 19.64 41.50 8.31
C ASN A 258 19.27 41.07 6.89
N ILE A 259 20.14 41.36 5.90
CA ILE A 259 19.96 40.83 4.54
C ILE A 259 20.92 39.66 4.37
N ASP A 260 20.33 38.49 4.32
CA ASP A 260 20.97 37.22 4.59
C ASP A 260 20.79 36.29 3.40
N ALA A 261 21.83 35.52 3.05
CA ALA A 261 21.79 34.57 1.94
C ALA A 261 22.31 33.17 2.33
N GLY A 262 21.37 32.24 2.48
CA GLY A 262 21.67 30.83 2.76
C GLY A 262 21.82 30.00 1.48
N PHE A 263 22.85 29.17 1.44
CA PHE A 263 23.13 28.23 0.34
C PHE A 263 23.48 26.86 0.88
N TYR A 264 23.36 25.81 0.08
CA TYR A 264 23.83 24.48 0.44
C TYR A 264 24.59 23.84 -0.73
N VAL A 265 25.49 22.90 -0.44
CA VAL A 265 26.03 21.97 -1.42
C VAL A 265 25.07 20.79 -1.49
N CYS A 266 24.63 20.41 -2.69
CA CYS A 266 23.67 19.30 -2.77
C CYS A 266 24.27 18.00 -2.21
N ALA A 267 23.47 17.28 -1.44
CA ALA A 267 23.81 15.95 -0.99
C ALA A 267 23.63 14.95 -2.13
N GLN A 268 24.60 14.06 -2.30
CA GLN A 268 24.54 12.99 -3.27
C GLN A 268 23.92 11.75 -2.64
N ILE A 269 22.73 11.36 -3.09
CA ILE A 269 22.12 10.08 -2.75
C ILE A 269 22.34 9.14 -3.92
N CYS A 270 23.06 8.05 -3.72
CA CYS A 270 23.31 7.10 -4.79
C CYS A 270 23.43 5.66 -4.31
N GLY A 271 23.34 4.73 -5.26
CA GLY A 271 23.31 3.32 -4.94
C GLY A 271 23.24 2.45 -6.17
N THR A 272 23.05 1.15 -5.92
CA THR A 272 23.01 0.12 -6.94
C THR A 272 21.80 -0.78 -6.70
N LEU A 273 21.03 -1.03 -7.75
CA LEU A 273 20.12 -2.17 -7.80
C LEU A 273 20.89 -3.35 -8.41
N TYR A 274 20.93 -4.48 -7.72
CA TYR A 274 21.66 -5.65 -8.19
C TYR A 274 20.79 -6.89 -8.18
N TYR A 275 21.10 -7.81 -9.09
CA TYR A 275 20.54 -9.13 -9.14
C TYR A 275 21.34 -10.04 -8.20
N ASP A 276 20.78 -10.30 -7.02
CA ASP A 276 21.38 -11.18 -6.02
C ASP A 276 21.37 -12.60 -6.56
N SER A 277 22.51 -13.02 -7.10
CA SER A 277 22.62 -14.28 -7.84
C SER A 277 22.92 -15.47 -6.93
N ASN A 278 23.32 -15.17 -5.69
CA ASN A 278 23.74 -16.17 -4.72
C ASN A 278 22.86 -16.19 -3.47
N PHE A 279 21.84 -15.32 -3.41
CA PHE A 279 20.74 -15.33 -2.46
C PHE A 279 21.21 -15.15 -1.01
N ASN A 280 22.28 -14.37 -0.82
CA ASN A 280 22.81 -14.08 0.51
C ASN A 280 22.35 -12.71 1.05
N ASP A 281 21.46 -12.04 0.31
CA ASP A 281 20.88 -10.72 0.62
C ASP A 281 21.92 -9.60 0.79
N ASN A 282 23.14 -9.82 0.29
CA ASN A 282 24.27 -8.92 0.39
C ASN A 282 24.89 -8.67 -0.98
N PHE A 283 25.12 -7.41 -1.29
CA PHE A 283 25.82 -7.00 -2.49
C PHE A 283 27.22 -7.61 -2.54
N ASN A 284 27.51 -8.30 -3.64
CA ASN A 284 28.81 -8.89 -3.89
C ASN A 284 29.44 -8.37 -5.18
N THR A 285 30.77 -8.28 -5.15
CA THR A 285 31.52 -7.91 -6.36
C THR A 285 31.36 -9.00 -7.42
N GLY A 286 30.73 -8.64 -8.55
CA GLY A 286 30.46 -9.55 -9.66
C GLY A 286 28.97 -9.85 -9.89
N GLU A 287 28.08 -9.38 -9.01
CA GLU A 287 26.64 -9.43 -9.26
C GLU A 287 26.24 -8.40 -10.30
N ASN A 288 25.32 -8.80 -11.17
CA ASN A 288 24.88 -7.95 -12.27
C ASN A 288 23.96 -6.84 -11.74
N GLY A 289 24.18 -5.61 -12.18
CA GLY A 289 23.26 -4.52 -11.92
C GLY A 289 21.95 -4.68 -12.69
N ILE A 290 20.84 -4.24 -12.08
CA ILE A 290 19.53 -4.21 -12.74
C ILE A 290 19.31 -2.82 -13.32
N ASN A 291 19.45 -2.69 -14.64
CA ASN A 291 19.29 -1.44 -15.38
C ASN A 291 17.83 -1.18 -15.82
N HIS A 292 17.52 0.09 -16.06
CA HIS A 292 16.23 0.61 -16.54
C HIS A 292 15.03 0.44 -15.58
N LEU A 293 15.27 0.12 -14.31
CA LEU A 293 14.22 0.23 -13.29
C LEU A 293 14.11 1.68 -12.81
N LYS A 294 12.87 2.13 -12.59
CA LYS A 294 12.61 3.47 -12.07
C LYS A 294 12.80 3.46 -10.56
N VAL A 295 13.58 4.41 -10.05
CA VAL A 295 13.75 4.70 -8.63
C VAL A 295 13.11 6.06 -8.35
N ASN A 296 12.05 6.09 -7.56
CA ASN A 296 11.53 7.33 -7.01
C ASN A 296 12.31 7.69 -5.74
N LEU A 297 12.72 8.94 -5.62
CA LEU A 297 13.23 9.51 -4.39
C LEU A 297 12.11 10.31 -3.73
N TRP A 298 11.73 9.89 -2.53
CA TRP A 298 10.69 10.53 -1.74
C TRP A 298 11.32 11.42 -0.67
N GLN A 299 10.84 12.66 -0.56
CA GLN A 299 11.21 13.59 0.50
C GLN A 299 10.15 13.57 1.59
N ILE A 300 10.60 13.46 2.83
CA ILE A 300 9.75 13.53 4.03
C ILE A 300 9.79 14.98 4.54
N GLY A 301 8.73 15.73 4.26
CA GLY A 301 8.51 17.05 4.83
C GLY A 301 7.89 16.99 6.23
N LEU A 302 7.65 18.16 6.83
CA LEU A 302 7.04 18.27 8.16
C LEU A 302 5.59 17.77 8.22
N ASN A 303 4.83 17.95 7.12
CA ASN A 303 3.39 17.66 7.06
C ASN A 303 3.01 16.67 5.95
N ASP A 304 3.91 16.44 4.99
CA ASP A 304 3.65 15.65 3.80
C ASP A 304 4.89 14.87 3.35
N THR A 305 4.66 13.87 2.51
CA THR A 305 5.69 13.06 1.88
C THR A 305 5.42 13.06 0.39
N THR A 306 6.39 13.51 -0.39
CA THR A 306 6.21 13.75 -1.83
C THR A 306 7.37 13.17 -2.63
N ILE A 307 7.12 12.82 -3.89
CA ILE A 307 8.19 12.42 -4.81
C ILE A 307 8.98 13.68 -5.16
N TYR A 308 10.23 13.75 -4.70
CA TYR A 308 11.14 14.85 -5.02
C TYR A 308 11.67 14.72 -6.44
N ALA A 309 12.14 13.52 -6.79
CA ALA A 309 12.68 13.22 -8.11
C ALA A 309 12.51 11.73 -8.42
N PHE A 310 12.78 11.36 -9.67
CA PHE A 310 12.99 9.97 -10.04
C PHE A 310 14.14 9.86 -11.01
N ASN A 311 14.77 8.69 -11.04
CA ASN A 311 15.81 8.35 -12.00
C ASN A 311 15.63 6.91 -12.44
N TYR A 312 16.25 6.53 -13.57
CA TYR A 312 16.32 5.14 -14.00
C TYR A 312 17.69 4.59 -13.69
N THR A 313 17.75 3.35 -13.22
CA THR A 313 19.04 2.67 -13.07
C THR A 313 19.75 2.54 -14.41
N SER A 314 21.07 2.70 -14.37
CA SER A 314 21.91 2.69 -15.56
C SER A 314 23.35 2.29 -15.22
N VAL A 315 24.24 2.38 -16.20
CA VAL A 315 25.68 2.16 -15.99
C VAL A 315 26.23 3.25 -15.08
N LYS A 316 27.02 2.88 -14.07
CA LYS A 316 27.65 3.88 -13.21
C LYS A 316 28.69 4.67 -14.02
N PRO A 317 28.73 6.02 -13.89
CA PRO A 317 29.73 6.82 -14.59
C PRO A 317 31.16 6.37 -14.25
N GLY A 318 31.92 5.97 -15.27
CA GLY A 318 33.33 5.59 -15.14
C GLY A 318 33.61 4.12 -14.82
N SER A 319 32.62 3.23 -14.87
CA SER A 319 32.78 1.77 -14.67
C SER A 319 32.27 0.93 -15.87
N PRO A 320 32.55 -0.40 -15.90
CA PRO A 320 32.02 -1.32 -16.92
C PRO A 320 30.48 -1.43 -16.95
N SER A 321 29.93 -2.12 -17.96
CA SER A 321 28.61 -1.86 -18.56
C SER A 321 27.33 -2.11 -17.73
N ASP A 322 27.34 -2.73 -16.55
CA ASP A 322 26.09 -3.22 -15.93
C ASP A 322 26.07 -3.09 -14.39
N ASP A 323 26.05 -1.86 -13.88
CA ASP A 323 26.14 -1.58 -12.43
C ASP A 323 24.80 -1.26 -11.73
N GLY A 324 23.68 -1.15 -12.47
CA GLY A 324 22.35 -0.90 -11.88
C GLY A 324 22.28 0.39 -11.07
N TYR A 325 23.08 1.38 -11.43
CA TYR A 325 23.36 2.57 -10.65
C TYR A 325 22.29 3.64 -10.79
N PHE A 326 21.94 4.27 -9.68
CA PHE A 326 21.12 5.46 -9.64
C PHE A 326 21.80 6.53 -8.78
N SER A 327 21.52 7.79 -9.08
CA SER A 327 21.97 8.91 -8.25
C SER A 327 21.06 10.13 -8.33
N PHE A 328 21.06 10.89 -7.25
CA PHE A 328 20.36 12.15 -7.08
C PHE A 328 21.30 13.18 -6.44
N CYS A 329 21.07 14.44 -6.73
CA CYS A 329 21.68 15.61 -6.08
C CYS A 329 20.50 16.38 -5.48
N VAL A 330 20.43 16.44 -4.15
CA VAL A 330 19.25 16.92 -3.41
C VAL A 330 19.62 17.96 -2.36
N PRO A 331 18.68 18.83 -1.94
CA PRO A 331 18.86 19.63 -0.74
C PRO A 331 19.03 18.74 0.50
N PRO A 332 19.60 19.28 1.58
CA PRO A 332 19.55 18.64 2.89
C PRO A 332 18.12 18.27 3.29
N GLY A 333 17.98 17.19 4.04
CA GLY A 333 16.68 16.74 4.55
C GLY A 333 16.54 15.23 4.66
N LYS A 334 15.31 14.78 4.86
CA LYS A 334 14.96 13.37 5.09
C LYS A 334 14.34 12.74 3.85
N TYR A 335 14.83 11.55 3.50
CA TYR A 335 14.48 10.86 2.28
C TYR A 335 14.34 9.34 2.48
N PHE A 336 13.62 8.70 1.57
CA PHE A 336 13.71 7.27 1.29
C PHE A 336 13.56 7.04 -0.21
N ILE A 337 13.96 5.87 -0.70
CA ILE A 337 13.73 5.51 -2.11
C ILE A 337 12.64 4.45 -2.24
N GLU A 338 12.00 4.42 -3.40
CA GLU A 338 11.08 3.38 -3.84
C GLU A 338 11.56 2.84 -5.19
N VAL A 339 11.74 1.54 -5.28
CA VAL A 339 12.02 0.86 -6.56
C VAL A 339 10.70 0.44 -7.19
N VAL A 340 10.38 1.02 -8.35
CA VAL A 340 9.14 0.73 -9.06
C VAL A 340 9.36 -0.49 -9.95
N ILE A 341 8.76 -1.61 -9.56
CA ILE A 341 8.75 -2.86 -10.33
C ILE A 341 7.60 -2.82 -11.34
N PRO A 342 7.87 -2.86 -12.67
CA PRO A 342 6.82 -2.89 -13.67
C PRO A 342 5.97 -4.18 -13.58
N PRO A 343 4.67 -4.14 -13.94
CA PRO A 343 3.85 -5.35 -14.02
C PRO A 343 4.47 -6.41 -14.94
N GLY A 344 4.48 -7.66 -14.49
CA GLY A 344 5.05 -8.80 -15.23
C GLY A 344 6.58 -8.90 -15.15
N VAL A 345 7.23 -8.11 -14.29
CA VAL A 345 8.63 -8.29 -13.92
C VAL A 345 8.67 -9.02 -12.59
N ASP A 346 9.14 -10.26 -12.65
CA ASP A 346 9.20 -11.22 -11.55
C ASP A 346 10.40 -10.90 -10.64
N LEU A 347 10.39 -9.77 -9.92
CA LEU A 347 11.45 -9.38 -8.99
C LEU A 347 10.93 -9.26 -7.55
N LEU A 348 11.58 -9.99 -6.66
CA LEU A 348 11.36 -9.97 -5.21
C LEU A 348 12.57 -9.32 -4.52
N ALA A 349 12.29 -8.42 -3.57
CA ALA A 349 13.34 -7.79 -2.78
C ALA A 349 13.95 -8.79 -1.77
N GLY A 350 15.27 -8.73 -1.62
CA GLY A 350 15.98 -9.51 -0.60
C GLY A 350 15.62 -9.11 0.82
N ILE A 351 16.11 -9.87 1.80
CA ILE A 351 15.95 -9.54 3.22
C ILE A 351 16.77 -8.30 3.56
N PRO A 352 16.19 -7.26 4.18
CA PRO A 352 16.95 -6.10 4.58
C PRO A 352 17.94 -6.42 5.69
N PHE A 353 19.08 -5.72 5.70
CA PHE A 353 20.02 -5.69 6.83
C PHE A 353 20.62 -7.05 7.24
N VAL A 354 20.76 -8.00 6.31
CA VAL A 354 21.42 -9.29 6.60
C VAL A 354 22.91 -9.08 6.87
N GLY A 355 23.33 -9.32 8.11
CA GLY A 355 24.70 -9.11 8.56
C GLY A 355 24.90 -7.77 9.27
N SER A 356 26.15 -7.28 9.34
CA SER A 356 26.50 -6.07 10.10
C SER A 356 27.19 -4.99 9.28
N ASN A 357 27.37 -5.19 7.98
CA ASN A 357 28.09 -4.25 7.11
C ASN A 357 27.11 -3.43 6.28
N PRO A 358 26.91 -2.13 6.59
CA PRO A 358 25.97 -1.27 5.88
C PRO A 358 26.35 -0.96 4.44
N PHE A 359 27.59 -1.23 4.06
CA PHE A 359 28.04 -1.01 2.69
C PHE A 359 27.67 -2.14 1.72
N ILE A 360 27.07 -3.23 2.21
CA ILE A 360 26.72 -4.38 1.36
C ILE A 360 25.34 -4.95 1.60
N TYR A 361 24.70 -4.77 2.77
CA TYR A 361 23.36 -5.35 2.96
C TYR A 361 22.34 -4.76 1.98
N ASN A 362 21.26 -5.48 1.74
CA ASN A 362 20.08 -4.95 1.09
C ASN A 362 19.38 -3.88 1.95
N HIS A 363 19.03 -2.73 1.36
CA HIS A 363 18.41 -1.59 2.04
C HIS A 363 16.87 -1.54 1.94
N ILE A 364 16.26 -2.39 1.12
CA ILE A 364 14.81 -2.43 0.93
C ILE A 364 14.13 -3.04 2.16
N SER A 365 13.63 -2.19 3.06
CA SER A 365 13.03 -2.59 4.34
C SER A 365 11.50 -2.61 4.35
N HIS A 366 10.88 -2.03 3.32
CA HIS A 366 9.43 -1.88 3.18
C HIS A 366 8.75 -0.95 4.19
N ASP A 367 9.51 -0.13 4.93
CA ASP A 367 9.01 0.77 5.99
C ASP A 367 7.92 1.74 5.49
N PHE A 368 7.97 2.14 4.22
CA PHE A 368 7.05 3.08 3.60
C PHE A 368 6.22 2.44 2.47
N GLY A 369 6.09 1.11 2.48
CA GLY A 369 5.39 0.33 1.45
C GLY A 369 6.31 -0.61 0.68
N HIS A 370 5.74 -1.37 -0.25
CA HIS A 370 6.50 -2.35 -1.03
C HIS A 370 7.67 -1.69 -1.78
N ASN A 371 8.81 -2.39 -1.79
CA ASN A 371 10.05 -1.96 -2.43
C ASN A 371 10.59 -0.57 -2.00
N THR A 372 10.31 -0.17 -0.76
CA THR A 372 10.87 1.05 -0.17
C THR A 372 12.02 0.75 0.79
N THR A 373 12.93 1.70 0.95
CA THR A 373 13.94 1.68 2.03
C THR A 373 13.38 2.28 3.31
N TYR A 374 14.13 2.13 4.40
CA TYR A 374 14.00 3.00 5.57
C TYR A 374 14.30 4.47 5.20
N ASN A 375 13.94 5.40 6.08
CA ASN A 375 14.27 6.81 5.90
C ASN A 375 15.66 7.13 6.43
N PHE A 376 16.35 8.03 5.75
CA PHE A 376 17.67 8.53 6.11
C PHE A 376 17.71 10.04 5.94
N GLU A 377 18.66 10.69 6.60
CA GLU A 377 18.83 12.13 6.58
C GLU A 377 20.19 12.46 5.96
N VAL A 378 20.23 13.49 5.13
CA VAL A 378 21.45 14.01 4.50
C VAL A 378 21.60 15.49 4.80
N VAL A 379 22.83 15.93 5.02
CA VAL A 379 23.20 17.35 5.21
C VAL A 379 23.96 17.89 4.00
N SER A 380 24.20 19.20 3.99
CA SER A 380 24.92 19.90 2.91
C SER A 380 26.25 19.19 2.59
N GLY A 381 26.42 18.81 1.32
CA GLY A 381 27.62 18.15 0.79
C GLY A 381 27.79 16.66 1.11
N ASP A 382 26.80 16.01 1.75
CA ASP A 382 26.88 14.59 2.07
C ASP A 382 26.99 13.70 0.82
N SER A 383 27.60 12.52 0.99
CA SER A 383 27.61 11.45 -0.01
C SER A 383 27.04 10.17 0.57
N PHE A 384 25.73 9.99 0.42
CA PHE A 384 24.97 8.81 0.82
C PHE A 384 24.93 7.80 -0.33
N CYS A 385 26.09 7.22 -0.62
CA CYS A 385 26.37 6.48 -1.85
C CYS A 385 26.59 4.97 -1.65
N TYR A 386 25.79 4.37 -0.77
CA TYR A 386 25.89 2.95 -0.40
C TYR A 386 24.53 2.24 -0.33
N LEU A 387 23.48 2.83 -0.93
CA LEU A 387 22.16 2.22 -1.04
C LEU A 387 22.19 1.04 -2.02
N ASN A 388 22.63 -0.12 -1.54
CA ASN A 388 22.57 -1.36 -2.30
C ASN A 388 21.22 -2.03 -2.07
N ASN A 389 20.54 -2.34 -3.16
CA ASN A 389 19.20 -2.90 -3.13
C ASN A 389 19.15 -4.16 -3.99
N GLY A 390 19.13 -5.30 -3.31
CA GLY A 390 19.18 -6.62 -3.91
C GLY A 390 17.79 -7.10 -4.27
N PHE A 391 17.65 -7.55 -5.51
CA PHE A 391 16.47 -8.27 -5.97
C PHE A 391 16.89 -9.60 -6.57
N TYR A 392 15.99 -10.56 -6.52
CA TYR A 392 16.11 -11.80 -7.27
C TYR A 392 14.76 -12.14 -7.88
N CYS A 393 14.78 -13.12 -8.78
CA CYS A 393 13.57 -13.68 -9.37
C CYS A 393 12.61 -14.24 -8.31
N GLU A 394 11.32 -13.97 -8.43
CA GLU A 394 10.32 -14.67 -7.60
C GLU A 394 10.16 -16.13 -8.01
N SER A 395 9.84 -16.96 -7.03
CA SER A 395 9.46 -18.37 -7.22
C SER A 395 7.96 -18.53 -6.94
N SER A 396 7.37 -19.63 -7.41
CA SER A 396 5.94 -19.88 -7.24
C SER A 396 5.59 -21.36 -7.09
N ILE A 397 4.52 -21.64 -6.36
CA ILE A 397 3.96 -22.97 -6.11
C ILE A 397 2.48 -22.93 -6.47
N GLY A 398 2.03 -23.87 -7.30
CA GLY A 398 0.63 -24.05 -7.60
C GLY A 398 0.40 -25.19 -8.58
N ASN A 399 -0.88 -25.38 -8.92
CA ASN A 399 -1.38 -25.99 -10.15
C ASN A 399 -2.88 -26.16 -9.95
N LYS A 400 -3.37 -27.35 -9.58
CA LYS A 400 -4.80 -27.65 -9.63
C LYS A 400 -5.29 -28.63 -8.57
N ILE A 401 -6.50 -28.36 -8.05
CA ILE A 401 -7.31 -29.33 -7.30
C ILE A 401 -8.40 -29.85 -8.22
N TRP A 402 -8.57 -31.17 -8.33
CA TRP A 402 -9.50 -31.78 -9.29
C TRP A 402 -10.33 -32.91 -8.69
N MET A 403 -11.48 -33.18 -9.32
CA MET A 403 -12.39 -34.25 -8.96
C MET A 403 -11.93 -35.56 -9.62
N ASP A 404 -11.15 -36.33 -8.87
CA ASP A 404 -10.71 -37.68 -9.23
C ASP A 404 -11.89 -38.64 -9.11
N THR A 405 -12.58 -38.87 -10.22
CA THR A 405 -13.84 -39.61 -10.21
C THR A 405 -13.61 -41.12 -10.11
N ASN A 406 -12.41 -41.58 -10.49
CA ASN A 406 -12.05 -42.98 -10.49
C ASN A 406 -11.09 -43.37 -9.34
N MET A 407 -10.67 -42.39 -8.53
CA MET A 407 -9.81 -42.52 -7.36
C MET A 407 -8.44 -43.14 -7.68
N ASN A 408 -7.86 -42.84 -8.84
CA ASN A 408 -6.57 -43.39 -9.26
C ASN A 408 -5.37 -42.48 -8.98
N GLY A 409 -5.60 -41.25 -8.52
CA GLY A 409 -4.54 -40.30 -8.17
C GLY A 409 -3.92 -39.57 -9.35
N ILE A 410 -4.47 -39.69 -10.55
CA ILE A 410 -3.95 -39.13 -11.80
C ILE A 410 -5.04 -38.28 -12.44
N GLN A 411 -4.68 -37.09 -12.92
CA GLN A 411 -5.62 -36.23 -13.62
C GLN A 411 -6.01 -36.79 -14.99
N ASP A 412 -7.19 -37.41 -15.11
CA ASP A 412 -7.66 -38.02 -16.36
C ASP A 412 -8.42 -37.03 -17.27
N ASN A 413 -8.43 -37.33 -18.57
CA ASN A 413 -9.21 -36.53 -19.52
C ASN A 413 -10.73 -36.66 -19.24
N GLY A 414 -11.35 -35.54 -18.86
CA GLY A 414 -12.75 -35.46 -18.49
C GLY A 414 -12.99 -35.21 -17.00
N GLU A 415 -11.94 -35.23 -16.18
CA GLU A 415 -12.02 -34.87 -14.78
C GLU A 415 -12.01 -33.35 -14.60
N ALA A 416 -13.00 -32.85 -13.86
CA ALA A 416 -13.21 -31.43 -13.67
C ALA A 416 -12.31 -30.89 -12.54
N GLY A 417 -11.86 -29.65 -12.67
CA GLY A 417 -11.29 -28.93 -11.54
C GLY A 417 -12.34 -28.62 -10.48
N VAL A 418 -11.90 -28.44 -9.24
CA VAL A 418 -12.78 -28.12 -8.11
C VAL A 418 -12.46 -26.72 -7.60
N GLY A 419 -13.37 -25.78 -7.88
CA GLY A 419 -13.27 -24.41 -7.40
C GLY A 419 -13.66 -24.23 -5.94
N ASN A 420 -13.21 -23.11 -5.37
CA ASN A 420 -13.48 -22.69 -4.00
C ASN A 420 -12.97 -23.67 -2.92
N VAL A 421 -11.91 -24.41 -3.21
CA VAL A 421 -11.11 -25.15 -2.23
C VAL A 421 -10.11 -24.19 -1.61
N LEU A 422 -10.06 -24.12 -0.28
CA LEU A 422 -9.08 -23.30 0.42
C LEU A 422 -7.76 -24.06 0.54
N VAL A 423 -6.69 -23.48 0.04
CA VAL A 423 -5.32 -24.00 0.12
C VAL A 423 -4.51 -23.05 0.98
N TYR A 424 -3.80 -23.58 1.97
CA TYR A 424 -2.84 -22.84 2.78
C TYR A 424 -1.42 -23.19 2.37
N LEU A 425 -0.51 -22.21 2.40
CA LEU A 425 0.93 -22.41 2.27
C LEU A 425 1.59 -22.29 3.64
N TYR A 426 2.45 -23.24 3.97
CA TYR A 426 3.24 -23.26 5.20
C TYR A 426 4.74 -23.36 4.92
N ASP A 427 5.56 -22.81 5.82
CA ASP A 427 6.99 -23.09 5.87
C ASP A 427 7.31 -24.41 6.59
N GLU A 428 8.57 -24.87 6.52
CA GLU A 428 9.03 -26.06 7.26
C GLU A 428 8.93 -25.96 8.79
N SER A 429 8.67 -24.77 9.32
CA SER A 429 8.51 -24.48 10.75
C SER A 429 7.04 -24.41 11.19
N TYR A 430 6.10 -24.84 10.33
CA TYR A 430 4.65 -24.86 10.56
C TYR A 430 4.00 -23.47 10.68
N ASN A 431 4.65 -22.41 10.22
CA ASN A 431 4.04 -21.10 10.13
C ASN A 431 3.23 -21.00 8.84
N GLN A 432 1.96 -20.62 8.95
CA GLN A 432 1.14 -20.30 7.78
C GLN A 432 1.66 -19.01 7.16
N LEU A 433 2.08 -19.07 5.90
CA LEU A 433 2.61 -17.93 5.14
C LEU A 433 1.52 -17.24 4.32
N ASP A 434 0.66 -18.04 3.67
CA ASP A 434 -0.37 -17.51 2.77
C ASP A 434 -1.57 -18.48 2.62
N SER A 435 -2.62 -18.05 1.93
CA SER A 435 -3.78 -18.86 1.56
C SER A 435 -4.40 -18.43 0.23
N ALA A 436 -4.82 -19.38 -0.59
CA ALA A 436 -5.50 -19.15 -1.86
C ALA A 436 -6.77 -19.99 -1.96
N PHE A 437 -7.79 -19.46 -2.64
CA PHE A 437 -8.93 -20.26 -3.09
C PHE A 437 -8.70 -20.72 -4.52
N THR A 438 -9.04 -21.96 -4.83
CA THR A 438 -9.03 -22.45 -6.21
C THR A 438 -10.08 -21.73 -7.06
N ASP A 439 -9.74 -21.44 -8.32
CA ASP A 439 -10.67 -20.88 -9.31
C ASP A 439 -11.69 -21.92 -9.82
N ASP A 440 -12.63 -21.53 -10.69
CA ASP A 440 -13.65 -22.45 -11.24
C ASP A 440 -13.06 -23.66 -12.00
N ASN A 441 -11.81 -23.59 -12.43
CA ASN A 441 -11.08 -24.68 -13.08
C ASN A 441 -10.19 -25.47 -12.11
N GLY A 442 -10.28 -25.18 -10.80
CA GLY A 442 -9.52 -25.81 -9.74
C GLY A 442 -8.12 -25.23 -9.55
N ASN A 443 -7.72 -24.18 -10.26
CA ASN A 443 -6.35 -23.70 -10.22
C ASN A 443 -6.09 -22.80 -9.01
N TYR A 444 -4.89 -22.88 -8.44
CA TYR A 444 -4.39 -21.98 -7.41
C TYR A 444 -2.91 -21.68 -7.65
N LEU A 445 -2.44 -20.53 -7.13
CA LEU A 445 -1.06 -20.08 -7.27
C LEU A 445 -0.66 -19.29 -6.02
N PHE A 446 0.50 -19.64 -5.47
CA PHE A 446 1.27 -18.83 -4.52
C PHE A 446 2.49 -18.29 -5.27
N ASP A 447 2.54 -16.98 -5.48
CA ASP A 447 3.67 -16.27 -6.09
C ASP A 447 4.46 -15.46 -5.04
N GLY A 448 5.48 -14.72 -5.46
CA GLY A 448 6.32 -13.94 -4.54
C GLY A 448 7.08 -14.78 -3.51
N LEU A 449 7.32 -16.07 -3.79
CA LEU A 449 7.99 -16.98 -2.87
C LEU A 449 9.52 -16.92 -3.02
N ARG A 450 10.21 -17.16 -1.91
CA ARG A 450 11.66 -17.38 -1.85
C ARG A 450 11.98 -18.84 -2.08
N ASP A 451 13.23 -19.15 -2.42
CA ASP A 451 13.69 -20.52 -2.31
C ASP A 451 13.58 -21.01 -0.86
N GLY A 452 13.31 -22.30 -0.70
CA GLY A 452 13.07 -22.87 0.61
C GLY A 452 12.20 -24.10 0.59
N ASN A 453 11.84 -24.54 1.78
CA ASN A 453 11.02 -25.70 2.01
C ASN A 453 9.61 -25.27 2.41
N TYR A 454 8.63 -25.72 1.65
CA TYR A 454 7.22 -25.39 1.85
C TYR A 454 6.38 -26.66 1.90
N TYR A 455 5.16 -26.57 2.39
CA TYR A 455 4.13 -27.56 2.10
C TYR A 455 2.78 -26.87 2.03
N ILE A 456 1.82 -27.50 1.35
CA ILE A 456 0.45 -26.98 1.26
C ILE A 456 -0.50 -27.79 2.13
N HIS A 457 -1.63 -27.17 2.50
CA HIS A 457 -2.74 -27.83 3.19
C HIS A 457 -4.06 -27.44 2.54
N CYS A 458 -4.71 -28.41 1.91
CA CYS A 458 -6.01 -28.26 1.26
C CYS A 458 -7.15 -28.59 2.22
N ILE A 459 -8.15 -27.71 2.29
CA ILE A 459 -9.36 -27.91 3.09
C ILE A 459 -10.51 -28.31 2.17
N ILE A 460 -11.00 -29.54 2.34
CA ILE A 460 -12.12 -30.11 1.58
C ILE A 460 -13.36 -30.29 2.48
N ASN A 461 -14.52 -30.55 1.87
CA ASN A 461 -15.75 -30.86 2.60
C ASN A 461 -15.73 -32.29 3.16
N ASP A 462 -16.40 -32.53 4.27
CA ASP A 462 -16.48 -33.83 4.98
C ASP A 462 -17.00 -35.01 4.12
N ASP A 463 -17.70 -34.75 3.02
CA ASP A 463 -18.22 -35.78 2.10
C ASP A 463 -17.18 -36.24 1.05
N LEU A 464 -16.02 -35.58 1.02
CA LEU A 464 -14.92 -35.83 0.08
C LEU A 464 -13.71 -36.41 0.81
N VAL A 465 -12.88 -37.12 0.06
CA VAL A 465 -11.59 -37.65 0.51
C VAL A 465 -10.51 -37.35 -0.51
N PHE A 466 -9.26 -37.25 -0.05
CA PHE A 466 -8.11 -37.18 -0.93
C PHE A 466 -7.87 -38.56 -1.57
N THR A 467 -7.51 -38.55 -2.85
CA THR A 467 -7.08 -39.75 -3.56
C THR A 467 -5.69 -40.22 -3.11
N SER A 468 -5.24 -41.39 -3.56
CA SER A 468 -3.90 -41.86 -3.23
C SER A 468 -2.83 -41.00 -3.93
N PRO A 469 -1.84 -40.49 -3.18
CA PRO A 469 -0.75 -39.71 -3.78
C PRO A 469 0.19 -40.61 -4.59
N PHE A 470 0.89 -40.04 -5.57
CA PHE A 470 2.02 -40.67 -6.28
C PHE A 470 1.74 -42.10 -6.80
N CYS A 471 0.64 -42.32 -7.54
CA CYS A 471 0.32 -43.64 -8.11
C CYS A 471 1.36 -44.03 -9.18
N GLU A 472 2.43 -44.74 -8.78
CA GLU A 472 3.68 -44.89 -9.56
C GLU A 472 3.63 -45.67 -10.89
N SER A 473 4.63 -45.35 -11.72
CA SER A 473 5.25 -46.11 -12.83
C SER A 473 4.76 -45.85 -14.27
N GLY A 474 4.77 -44.58 -14.70
CA GLY A 474 4.68 -44.27 -16.14
C GLY A 474 4.48 -42.80 -16.53
N SER A 475 5.53 -41.98 -16.44
CA SER A 475 5.81 -40.82 -17.31
C SER A 475 5.09 -39.46 -17.17
N MET A 476 4.22 -39.20 -16.18
CA MET A 476 3.65 -37.84 -15.98
C MET A 476 3.58 -37.41 -14.49
N PRO A 477 4.71 -37.07 -13.86
CA PRO A 477 4.76 -36.51 -12.50
C PRO A 477 4.16 -35.11 -12.37
N ASP A 478 3.63 -34.52 -13.44
CA ASP A 478 2.99 -33.20 -13.43
C ASP A 478 1.45 -33.28 -13.35
N MET A 479 0.92 -34.48 -13.10
CA MET A 479 -0.51 -34.78 -13.14
C MET A 479 -0.96 -35.72 -12.02
N ASP A 480 -0.05 -36.11 -11.14
CA ASP A 480 -0.35 -36.95 -9.98
C ASP A 480 -0.69 -36.09 -8.76
N SER A 481 -1.43 -36.66 -7.81
CA SER A 481 -1.72 -35.92 -6.58
C SER A 481 -0.49 -35.91 -5.67
N ASN A 482 -0.15 -34.74 -5.15
CA ASN A 482 0.93 -34.54 -4.17
C ASN A 482 0.43 -34.49 -2.72
N ILE A 483 -0.88 -34.61 -2.49
CA ILE A 483 -1.47 -34.57 -1.16
C ILE A 483 -1.34 -35.95 -0.51
N ASP A 484 -0.32 -36.11 0.33
CA ASP A 484 0.08 -37.40 0.92
C ASP A 484 -0.19 -37.53 2.42
N GLY A 485 -0.61 -36.44 3.05
CA GLY A 485 -0.91 -36.39 4.46
C GLY A 485 0.31 -36.30 5.38
N SER A 486 1.50 -35.97 4.86
CA SER A 486 2.77 -35.93 5.61
C SER A 486 2.73 -35.10 6.90
N TYR A 487 1.90 -34.06 6.95
CA TYR A 487 1.74 -33.14 8.08
C TYR A 487 0.31 -33.10 8.64
N GLY A 488 -0.52 -34.08 8.31
CA GLY A 488 -1.94 -34.12 8.66
C GLY A 488 -2.81 -34.35 7.43
N GLU A 489 -4.09 -34.61 7.63
CA GLU A 489 -5.02 -34.79 6.51
C GLU A 489 -5.01 -33.56 5.58
N GLY A 490 -4.97 -33.80 4.26
CA GLY A 490 -4.99 -32.73 3.26
C GLY A 490 -3.67 -31.99 3.04
N THR A 491 -2.55 -32.43 3.64
CA THR A 491 -1.24 -31.80 3.43
C THR A 491 -0.40 -32.50 2.38
N SER A 492 0.49 -31.77 1.71
CA SER A 492 1.57 -32.35 0.89
C SER A 492 2.81 -32.74 1.72
N ALA A 493 3.74 -33.45 1.09
CA ALA A 493 5.13 -33.52 1.54
C ALA A 493 5.82 -32.15 1.48
N ILE A 494 7.06 -32.07 1.97
CA ILE A 494 7.91 -30.89 1.75
C ILE A 494 8.16 -30.75 0.25
N ILE A 495 7.78 -29.59 -0.26
CA ILE A 495 8.10 -29.05 -1.58
C ILE A 495 9.39 -28.25 -1.42
N GLN A 496 10.45 -28.70 -2.07
CA GLN A 496 11.68 -27.93 -2.18
C GLN A 496 11.53 -26.98 -3.36
N LEU A 497 11.44 -25.69 -3.06
CA LEU A 497 11.36 -24.65 -4.06
C LEU A 497 12.75 -24.06 -4.25
N GLY A 498 13.29 -24.23 -5.45
CA GLY A 498 14.53 -23.62 -5.88
C GLY A 498 14.36 -22.16 -6.32
N ASN A 499 15.49 -21.52 -6.57
CA ASN A 499 15.52 -20.13 -7.01
C ASN A 499 14.93 -19.93 -8.40
N CYS A 500 14.09 -18.91 -8.55
CA CYS A 500 13.30 -18.63 -9.76
C CYS A 500 12.38 -19.78 -10.17
N GLU A 501 12.15 -20.76 -9.31
CA GLU A 501 11.45 -21.97 -9.71
C GLU A 501 9.94 -21.73 -9.71
N LYS A 502 9.28 -22.16 -10.79
CA LYS A 502 7.83 -22.11 -10.91
C LYS A 502 7.30 -23.53 -10.95
N LEU A 503 6.91 -24.03 -9.78
CA LEU A 503 6.32 -25.35 -9.63
C LEU A 503 4.83 -25.24 -9.95
N ASN A 504 4.49 -25.65 -11.17
CA ASN A 504 3.12 -25.69 -11.69
C ASN A 504 2.62 -27.13 -11.80
N ASN A 505 2.99 -27.96 -10.82
CA ASN A 505 2.68 -29.38 -10.76
C ASN A 505 2.36 -29.84 -9.33
N ILE A 506 1.91 -28.91 -8.48
CA ILE A 506 1.47 -29.23 -7.13
C ILE A 506 -0.04 -29.38 -7.16
N ASP A 507 -0.50 -30.62 -7.24
CA ASP A 507 -1.88 -31.00 -7.53
C ASP A 507 -2.55 -31.80 -6.40
N GLY A 508 -3.85 -31.62 -6.24
CA GLY A 508 -4.68 -32.33 -5.26
C GLY A 508 -5.88 -33.05 -5.87
N GLY A 509 -5.85 -34.38 -5.90
CA GLY A 509 -6.96 -35.18 -6.37
C GLY A 509 -7.92 -35.47 -5.22
N ILE A 510 -9.20 -35.15 -5.41
CA ILE A 510 -10.23 -35.38 -4.41
C ILE A 510 -11.40 -36.11 -5.04
N GLY A 511 -12.05 -36.99 -4.29
CA GLY A 511 -13.23 -37.71 -4.76
C GLY A 511 -14.24 -37.89 -3.65
N PHE A 512 -15.41 -38.40 -3.99
CA PHE A 512 -16.42 -38.74 -2.99
C PHE A 512 -15.96 -39.94 -2.16
N LEU A 513 -16.36 -39.98 -0.90
CA LEU A 513 -16.25 -41.18 -0.07
C LEU A 513 -16.71 -42.40 -0.89
N PRO A 514 -15.81 -43.34 -1.23
CA PRO A 514 -16.22 -44.50 -1.98
C PRO A 514 -17.21 -45.27 -1.11
N LEU A 515 -18.43 -45.48 -1.62
CA LEU A 515 -19.32 -46.47 -1.01
C LEU A 515 -18.53 -47.79 -0.98
N PRO A 516 -18.32 -48.42 0.20
CA PRO A 516 -17.47 -49.61 0.29
C PRO A 516 -17.91 -50.70 -0.69
N VAL A 517 -19.20 -50.74 -0.96
CA VAL A 517 -19.81 -51.70 -1.87
C VAL A 517 -21.02 -51.11 -2.59
N SER A 518 -21.15 -51.48 -3.86
CA SER A 518 -22.41 -51.36 -4.60
C SER A 518 -23.16 -52.69 -4.54
N TRP A 519 -24.21 -52.77 -3.71
CA TRP A 519 -24.94 -54.02 -3.46
C TRP A 519 -25.67 -54.52 -4.71
N GLY A 520 -25.42 -55.77 -5.06
CA GLY A 520 -26.24 -56.53 -6.00
C GLY A 520 -27.41 -57.22 -5.32
N ASN A 521 -27.65 -58.48 -5.68
CA ASN A 521 -28.70 -59.28 -5.07
C ASN A 521 -28.18 -60.05 -3.84
N ILE A 522 -29.06 -60.28 -2.88
CA ILE A 522 -28.83 -61.19 -1.75
C ILE A 522 -30.00 -62.18 -1.66
N SER A 523 -29.69 -63.43 -1.39
CA SER A 523 -30.68 -64.49 -1.24
C SER A 523 -30.21 -65.55 -0.25
N VAL A 524 -31.16 -66.28 0.32
CA VAL A 524 -30.88 -67.45 1.16
C VAL A 524 -31.66 -68.64 0.64
N LYS A 525 -30.99 -69.80 0.58
CA LYS A 525 -31.61 -71.08 0.20
C LYS A 525 -31.45 -72.09 1.33
N ARG A 526 -32.57 -72.71 1.72
CA ARG A 526 -32.58 -73.86 2.63
C ARG A 526 -32.21 -75.13 1.88
N SER A 527 -31.32 -75.94 2.44
CA SER A 527 -30.96 -77.27 1.94
C SER A 527 -30.80 -78.23 3.13
N GLY A 528 -31.88 -78.91 3.50
CA GLY A 528 -31.91 -79.78 4.68
C GLY A 528 -31.66 -79.01 5.97
N SER A 529 -30.57 -79.34 6.67
CA SER A 529 -30.13 -78.69 7.92
C SER A 529 -29.10 -77.57 7.70
N VAL A 530 -29.00 -77.04 6.48
CA VAL A 530 -28.06 -75.94 6.14
C VAL A 530 -28.81 -74.82 5.43
N ASN A 531 -28.53 -73.57 5.83
CA ASN A 531 -28.94 -72.37 5.12
C ASN A 531 -27.74 -71.83 4.36
N ILE A 532 -27.86 -71.72 3.04
CA ILE A 532 -26.80 -71.20 2.17
C ILE A 532 -27.19 -69.76 1.79
N LEU A 533 -26.40 -68.80 2.28
CA LEU A 533 -26.56 -67.39 2.00
C LEU A 533 -25.66 -67.02 0.81
N MET A 534 -26.22 -66.36 -0.21
CA MET A 534 -25.48 -65.96 -1.41
C MET A 534 -25.75 -64.50 -1.71
N TRP A 535 -24.69 -63.72 -1.98
CA TRP A 535 -24.83 -62.34 -2.43
C TRP A 535 -23.81 -61.99 -3.51
N ASN A 536 -24.13 -60.99 -4.31
CA ASN A 536 -23.21 -60.39 -5.26
C ASN A 536 -23.12 -58.88 -5.06
N VAL A 537 -22.00 -58.32 -5.50
CA VAL A 537 -21.73 -56.87 -5.47
C VAL A 537 -21.36 -56.43 -6.87
N TYR A 538 -21.80 -55.24 -7.29
CA TYR A 538 -21.47 -54.68 -8.61
C TYR A 538 -20.07 -54.08 -8.65
N SER A 539 -19.62 -53.55 -7.52
CA SER A 539 -18.26 -53.09 -7.26
C SER A 539 -18.01 -53.14 -5.76
N GLU A 540 -16.76 -53.35 -5.38
CA GLU A 540 -16.30 -53.21 -4.00
C GLU A 540 -14.91 -52.60 -4.01
N PHE A 541 -14.69 -51.60 -3.16
CA PHE A 541 -13.42 -50.93 -2.99
C PHE A 541 -13.24 -50.69 -1.50
N ASN A 542 -12.00 -50.82 -1.03
CA ASN A 542 -11.64 -50.61 0.36
C ASN A 542 -12.36 -51.54 1.36
N VAL A 543 -12.92 -52.68 0.92
CA VAL A 543 -13.67 -53.59 1.80
C VAL A 543 -12.71 -54.46 2.60
N LYS A 544 -12.75 -54.31 3.92
CA LYS A 544 -12.04 -55.18 4.86
C LYS A 544 -12.76 -56.52 5.00
N GLU A 545 -14.03 -56.49 5.38
CA GLU A 545 -14.80 -57.71 5.64
C GLU A 545 -16.32 -57.54 5.50
N TYR A 546 -16.99 -58.67 5.27
CA TYR A 546 -18.43 -58.88 5.34
C TYR A 546 -18.76 -59.71 6.58
N THR A 547 -19.45 -59.12 7.56
CA THR A 547 -19.98 -59.81 8.74
C THR A 547 -21.39 -60.33 8.46
N ILE A 548 -21.56 -61.65 8.45
CA ILE A 548 -22.84 -62.32 8.29
C ILE A 548 -23.48 -62.45 9.66
N SER A 549 -24.73 -62.00 9.78
CA SER A 549 -25.51 -62.10 11.00
C SER A 549 -26.83 -62.83 10.78
N ARG A 550 -27.29 -63.53 11.82
CA ARG A 550 -28.53 -64.29 11.82
C ARG A 550 -29.43 -63.91 13.00
N ARG A 551 -30.72 -64.00 12.79
CA ARG A 551 -31.74 -63.86 13.84
C ARG A 551 -32.86 -64.86 13.64
N LYS A 552 -33.34 -65.50 14.70
CA LYS A 552 -34.53 -66.36 14.63
C LYS A 552 -35.78 -65.49 14.48
N VAL A 553 -36.78 -65.90 13.70
CA VAL A 553 -37.99 -65.07 13.45
C VAL A 553 -38.71 -64.69 14.76
N ASP A 554 -38.79 -65.60 15.72
CA ASP A 554 -39.51 -65.40 16.98
C ASP A 554 -38.63 -64.91 18.14
N TYR A 555 -37.35 -64.56 17.89
CA TYR A 555 -36.41 -64.28 18.98
C TYR A 555 -35.29 -63.28 18.63
N GLY A 556 -35.13 -62.26 19.49
CA GLY A 556 -33.87 -61.52 19.75
C GLY A 556 -33.33 -60.62 18.64
N ASP A 557 -32.11 -60.10 18.86
CA ASP A 557 -31.31 -59.28 17.92
C ASP A 557 -30.53 -60.16 16.93
N PHE A 558 -29.99 -59.54 15.88
CA PHE A 558 -29.04 -60.21 14.98
C PHE A 558 -27.74 -60.56 15.71
N ILE A 559 -27.34 -61.82 15.64
CA ILE A 559 -26.06 -62.30 16.16
C ILE A 559 -25.09 -62.57 15.00
N PRO A 560 -23.81 -62.16 15.10
CA PRO A 560 -22.81 -62.49 14.08
C PRO A 560 -22.54 -64.00 14.08
N ILE A 561 -22.48 -64.59 12.89
CA ILE A 561 -22.27 -66.04 12.68
C ILE A 561 -21.03 -66.35 11.84
N GLY A 562 -20.42 -65.36 11.21
CA GLY A 562 -19.17 -65.52 10.47
C GLY A 562 -18.80 -64.29 9.65
N ASN A 563 -17.55 -64.25 9.19
CA ASN A 563 -16.99 -63.14 8.44
C ASN A 563 -16.35 -63.66 7.14
N ILE A 564 -16.38 -62.86 6.07
CA ILE A 564 -15.68 -63.12 4.81
C ILE A 564 -14.92 -61.85 4.40
N ASN A 565 -13.63 -61.97 4.07
CA ASN A 565 -12.84 -60.81 3.61
C ASN A 565 -13.32 -60.34 2.23
N GLY A 566 -13.28 -59.02 1.98
CA GLY A 566 -13.56 -58.47 0.65
C GLY A 566 -12.47 -58.80 -0.37
N GLU A 567 -12.84 -59.05 -1.64
CA GLU A 567 -11.90 -59.26 -2.73
C GLU A 567 -11.35 -57.96 -3.32
N ASN A 568 -11.95 -56.81 -2.99
CA ASN A 568 -11.54 -55.46 -3.40
C ASN A 568 -11.43 -55.29 -4.93
N LYS A 569 -12.49 -55.71 -5.64
CA LYS A 569 -12.57 -55.64 -7.10
C LYS A 569 -13.56 -54.60 -7.61
N SER A 570 -13.07 -53.77 -8.53
CA SER A 570 -13.86 -52.80 -9.29
C SER A 570 -14.92 -53.42 -10.21
N SER A 571 -14.75 -54.68 -10.60
CA SER A 571 -15.63 -55.41 -11.54
C SER A 571 -16.74 -56.22 -10.85
N GLY A 572 -16.86 -56.14 -9.52
CA GLY A 572 -17.84 -56.87 -8.72
C GLY A 572 -17.37 -58.28 -8.34
N ALA A 573 -17.99 -58.83 -7.29
CA ALA A 573 -17.63 -60.12 -6.69
C ALA A 573 -18.89 -60.90 -6.25
N ASN A 574 -18.75 -62.22 -6.10
CA ASN A 574 -19.82 -63.10 -5.64
C ASN A 574 -19.36 -63.86 -4.40
N TYR A 575 -20.24 -63.94 -3.40
CA TYR A 575 -19.94 -64.51 -2.10
C TYR A 575 -21.00 -65.53 -1.70
N SER A 576 -20.59 -66.49 -0.86
CA SER A 576 -21.47 -67.50 -0.30
C SER A 576 -21.05 -67.86 1.13
N PHE A 577 -22.01 -68.11 2.00
CA PHE A 577 -21.80 -68.52 3.39
C PHE A 577 -22.78 -69.64 3.77
N GLU A 578 -22.29 -70.71 4.40
CA GLU A 578 -23.11 -71.83 4.88
C GLU A 578 -23.33 -71.75 6.39
N ASP A 579 -24.59 -71.69 6.81
CA ASP A 579 -24.98 -71.77 8.21
C ASP A 579 -25.53 -73.16 8.55
N HIS A 580 -24.73 -73.93 9.28
CA HIS A 580 -25.05 -75.29 9.73
C HIS A 580 -25.73 -75.34 11.11
N HIS A 581 -25.87 -74.21 11.81
CA HIS A 581 -26.34 -74.18 13.20
C HIS A 581 -27.83 -73.86 13.30
N ILE A 582 -28.65 -74.49 12.46
CA ILE A 582 -30.09 -74.22 12.34
C ILE A 582 -30.92 -75.45 12.68
N LEU A 583 -32.16 -75.22 13.12
CA LEU A 583 -33.14 -76.28 13.36
C LEU A 583 -34.12 -76.39 12.18
N ALA A 584 -34.46 -77.63 11.80
CA ALA A 584 -35.24 -77.96 10.59
C ALA A 584 -36.61 -77.25 10.50
N ALA A 585 -37.31 -77.15 11.63
CA ALA A 585 -38.64 -76.53 11.72
C ALA A 585 -38.60 -74.99 11.87
N GLU A 586 -37.42 -74.40 12.07
CA GLU A 586 -37.29 -72.99 12.46
C GLU A 586 -36.94 -72.07 11.28
N SER A 587 -37.46 -70.84 11.33
CA SER A 587 -37.21 -69.80 10.33
C SER A 587 -36.19 -68.78 10.83
N TYR A 588 -35.33 -68.30 9.92
CA TYR A 588 -34.22 -67.39 10.24
C TYR A 588 -34.14 -66.22 9.26
N TYR A 589 -33.86 -65.02 9.78
CA TYR A 589 -33.45 -63.84 9.03
C TYR A 589 -31.93 -63.76 8.96
N TYR A 590 -31.42 -63.29 7.83
CA TYR A 590 -30.00 -63.05 7.58
C TYR A 590 -29.78 -61.62 7.07
N MET A 591 -28.67 -61.03 7.49
CA MET A 591 -28.17 -59.74 7.04
C MET A 591 -26.66 -59.84 6.90
N VAL A 592 -26.11 -59.18 5.89
CA VAL A 592 -24.66 -59.03 5.72
C VAL A 592 -24.32 -57.57 5.93
N LYS A 593 -23.40 -57.31 6.84
CA LYS A 593 -22.83 -55.98 7.06
C LYS A 593 -21.45 -55.95 6.42
N VAL A 594 -21.15 -54.95 5.59
CA VAL A 594 -19.80 -54.68 5.12
C VAL A 594 -19.13 -53.66 6.03
N THR A 595 -17.84 -53.83 6.27
CA THR A 595 -16.96 -52.88 6.94
C THR A 595 -15.75 -52.64 6.05
N ASP A 596 -15.43 -51.37 5.78
CA ASP A 596 -14.21 -51.01 5.04
C ASP A 596 -12.96 -51.03 5.94
N PHE A 597 -11.78 -50.74 5.38
CA PHE A 597 -10.54 -50.68 6.17
C PHE A 597 -10.51 -49.49 7.15
N ASP A 598 -11.33 -48.47 6.90
CA ASP A 598 -11.44 -47.24 7.70
C ASP A 598 -12.51 -47.33 8.81
N GLY A 599 -13.32 -48.39 8.80
CA GLY A 599 -14.35 -48.69 9.79
C GLY A 599 -15.76 -48.23 9.43
N VAL A 600 -16.00 -47.70 8.22
CA VAL A 600 -17.34 -47.34 7.74
C VAL A 600 -18.14 -48.60 7.43
N GLU A 601 -19.40 -48.61 7.85
CA GLU A 601 -20.28 -49.76 7.74
C GLU A 601 -21.46 -49.52 6.79
N SER A 602 -21.87 -50.55 6.04
CA SER A 602 -23.11 -50.56 5.26
C SER A 602 -23.80 -51.92 5.36
N ASN A 603 -25.13 -51.94 5.33
CA ASN A 603 -25.92 -53.16 5.49
C ASN A 603 -26.59 -53.60 4.19
N SER A 604 -26.64 -54.91 3.97
CA SER A 604 -27.46 -55.52 2.92
C SER A 604 -28.94 -55.47 3.26
N LYS A 605 -29.79 -55.84 2.29
CA LYS A 605 -31.20 -56.16 2.57
C LYS A 605 -31.30 -57.43 3.42
N ILE A 606 -32.30 -57.49 4.30
CA ILE A 606 -32.59 -58.69 5.10
C ILE A 606 -33.28 -59.74 4.23
N VAL A 607 -32.82 -60.98 4.29
CA VAL A 607 -33.43 -62.14 3.63
C VAL A 607 -33.85 -63.20 4.63
N MET A 608 -34.84 -64.04 4.28
CA MET A 608 -35.44 -65.03 5.19
C MET A 608 -35.36 -66.44 4.62
N ALA A 609 -34.93 -67.39 5.44
CA ALA A 609 -35.05 -68.82 5.19
C ALA A 609 -36.17 -69.40 6.07
N ALA A 610 -37.24 -69.89 5.44
CA ALA A 610 -38.37 -70.51 6.14
C ALA A 610 -38.03 -71.95 6.59
N GLY A 611 -38.53 -72.36 7.75
CA GLY A 611 -38.48 -73.75 8.23
C GLY A 611 -39.47 -74.66 7.50
N GLU A 612 -39.22 -75.97 7.51
CA GLU A 612 -40.13 -76.99 6.95
C GLU A 612 -40.77 -77.80 8.10
N PRO A 613 -42.12 -77.83 8.25
CA PRO A 613 -42.77 -78.63 9.28
C PRO A 613 -42.77 -80.14 8.96
N GLU A 614 -42.64 -80.99 9.98
CA GLU A 614 -42.67 -82.45 9.85
C GLU A 614 -44.03 -82.98 9.32
N LYS A 615 -44.00 -83.88 8.32
CA LYS A 615 -45.20 -84.54 7.76
C LYS A 615 -45.59 -85.77 8.57
N LEU A 616 -46.84 -85.86 9.01
CA LEU A 616 -47.42 -87.05 9.65
C LEU A 616 -48.05 -87.97 8.60
N ASN A 617 -47.84 -89.29 8.70
CA ASN A 617 -48.31 -90.24 7.69
C ASN A 617 -49.66 -90.86 8.08
N PHE A 618 -50.73 -90.49 7.39
CA PHE A 618 -52.06 -91.04 7.61
C PHE A 618 -52.29 -92.30 6.76
N VAL A 619 -52.80 -93.37 7.37
CA VAL A 619 -53.15 -94.62 6.70
C VAL A 619 -54.67 -94.72 6.56
N ILE A 620 -55.15 -94.93 5.33
CA ILE A 620 -56.58 -95.07 5.00
C ILE A 620 -56.83 -96.50 4.54
N SER A 621 -57.75 -97.22 5.17
CA SER A 621 -58.09 -98.59 4.81
C SER A 621 -59.56 -98.95 5.11
N PRO A 622 -60.26 -99.70 4.24
CA PRO A 622 -59.86 -100.06 2.88
C PRO A 622 -59.95 -98.87 1.92
N ASN A 623 -59.12 -98.87 0.88
CA ASN A 623 -59.16 -97.90 -0.22
C ASN A 623 -58.75 -98.62 -1.52
N PRO A 624 -59.69 -98.95 -2.45
CA PRO A 624 -61.05 -98.44 -2.55
C PRO A 624 -61.99 -98.87 -1.41
N ALA A 625 -62.92 -97.99 -1.05
CA ALA A 625 -63.87 -98.15 0.03
C ALA A 625 -65.27 -98.47 -0.49
N ASN A 626 -65.93 -99.45 0.12
CA ASN A 626 -67.29 -99.86 -0.26
C ASN A 626 -68.34 -99.33 0.73
N ASP A 627 -68.18 -99.62 2.03
CA ASP A 627 -69.14 -99.23 3.08
C ASP A 627 -68.61 -98.17 4.08
N LYS A 628 -67.33 -98.27 4.44
CA LYS A 628 -66.66 -97.38 5.40
C LYS A 628 -65.16 -97.35 5.18
N ILE A 629 -64.51 -96.30 5.67
CA ILE A 629 -63.06 -96.20 5.80
C ILE A 629 -62.63 -96.02 7.24
N ASP A 630 -61.45 -96.54 7.54
CA ASP A 630 -60.72 -96.29 8.76
C ASP A 630 -59.47 -95.47 8.46
N ILE A 631 -59.29 -94.37 9.18
CA ILE A 631 -58.13 -93.49 9.13
C ILE A 631 -57.32 -93.72 10.40
N THR A 632 -56.05 -94.10 10.26
CA THR A 632 -55.16 -94.44 11.39
C THR A 632 -53.90 -93.58 11.34
N ILE A 633 -53.39 -93.14 12.49
CA ILE A 633 -52.10 -92.44 12.62
C ILE A 633 -51.13 -93.31 13.44
N PRO A 634 -49.87 -93.51 13.01
CA PRO A 634 -48.89 -94.34 13.73
C PRO A 634 -48.38 -93.79 15.07
N ASP A 635 -48.34 -92.47 15.28
CA ASP A 635 -47.80 -91.83 16.49
C ASP A 635 -48.56 -90.51 16.79
N LEU A 636 -48.94 -90.28 18.06
CA LEU A 636 -49.88 -89.24 18.50
C LEU A 636 -49.36 -88.40 19.67
N SER A 637 -48.05 -88.39 19.93
CA SER A 637 -47.48 -87.78 21.12
C SER A 637 -47.77 -86.27 21.30
N GLU A 638 -48.13 -85.52 20.26
CA GLU A 638 -48.23 -84.04 20.34
C GLU A 638 -49.45 -83.36 19.65
N ILE A 639 -50.51 -84.09 19.24
CA ILE A 639 -51.66 -83.46 18.55
C ILE A 639 -53.00 -83.67 19.28
N ASN A 640 -53.61 -82.56 19.71
CA ASN A 640 -54.88 -82.54 20.46
C ASN A 640 -56.12 -82.90 19.63
N HIS A 641 -56.15 -82.55 18.33
CA HIS A 641 -57.22 -82.94 17.41
C HIS A 641 -56.76 -82.81 15.95
N VAL A 642 -57.33 -83.63 15.06
CA VAL A 642 -57.14 -83.52 13.60
C VAL A 642 -58.47 -83.32 12.92
N ILE A 643 -58.57 -82.31 12.05
CA ILE A 643 -59.72 -82.08 11.18
C ILE A 643 -59.42 -82.72 9.82
N VAL A 644 -60.31 -83.61 9.38
CA VAL A 644 -60.24 -84.26 8.07
C VAL A 644 -61.30 -83.63 7.17
N ILE A 645 -60.89 -83.03 6.06
CA ILE A 645 -61.81 -82.47 5.06
C ILE A 645 -61.72 -83.30 3.78
N ILE A 646 -62.87 -83.76 3.30
CA ILE A 646 -63.00 -84.53 2.06
C ILE A 646 -63.49 -83.58 0.98
N TYR A 647 -62.82 -83.59 -0.18
CA TYR A 647 -63.14 -82.79 -1.35
C TYR A 647 -63.49 -83.69 -2.53
N THR A 648 -64.47 -83.28 -3.35
CA THR A 648 -64.75 -83.90 -4.65
C THR A 648 -63.58 -83.66 -5.62
N ALA A 649 -63.55 -84.38 -6.75
CA ALA A 649 -62.54 -84.18 -7.79
C ALA A 649 -62.49 -82.73 -8.32
N GLU A 650 -63.59 -82.00 -8.25
CA GLU A 650 -63.69 -80.57 -8.63
C GLU A 650 -63.27 -79.61 -7.51
N GLY A 651 -62.74 -80.13 -6.38
CA GLY A 651 -62.25 -79.33 -5.26
C GLY A 651 -63.34 -78.76 -4.33
N LYS A 652 -64.59 -79.23 -4.44
CA LYS A 652 -65.67 -78.82 -3.53
C LYS A 652 -65.66 -79.65 -2.26
N LYS A 653 -65.84 -79.02 -1.10
CA LYS A 653 -65.91 -79.71 0.20
C LYS A 653 -67.13 -80.64 0.23
N ALA A 654 -66.88 -81.95 0.25
CA ALA A 654 -67.87 -83.02 0.32
C ALA A 654 -68.18 -83.40 1.78
N GLY A 655 -67.23 -83.24 2.70
CA GLY A 655 -67.45 -83.54 4.11
C GLY A 655 -66.33 -83.06 5.02
N GLN A 656 -66.61 -83.02 6.32
CA GLN A 656 -65.62 -82.74 7.36
C GLN A 656 -65.86 -83.62 8.56
N HIS A 657 -64.78 -84.16 9.11
CA HIS A 657 -64.77 -84.97 10.31
C HIS A 657 -63.68 -84.48 11.25
N THR A 658 -63.86 -84.68 12.55
CA THR A 658 -62.85 -84.31 13.54
C THR A 658 -62.48 -85.53 14.37
N MET A 659 -61.19 -85.82 14.40
CA MET A 659 -60.60 -86.84 15.26
C MET A 659 -60.13 -86.15 16.54
N THR A 660 -60.77 -86.47 17.66
CA THR A 660 -60.51 -85.84 18.97
C THR A 660 -59.99 -86.81 20.02
N ASP A 661 -60.20 -88.12 19.89
CA ASP A 661 -59.58 -89.11 20.77
C ASP A 661 -59.66 -90.53 20.20
N ASN A 662 -58.66 -91.36 20.51
CA ASN A 662 -58.36 -92.70 19.97
C ASN A 662 -57.81 -92.72 18.53
N SER A 663 -56.72 -93.46 18.36
CA SER A 663 -55.81 -93.63 17.20
C SER A 663 -56.43 -94.04 15.85
N LYS A 664 -57.75 -93.90 15.71
CA LYS A 664 -58.53 -94.36 14.56
C LYS A 664 -59.83 -93.57 14.43
N LEU A 665 -60.09 -93.00 13.25
CA LEU A 665 -61.37 -92.40 12.88
C LEU A 665 -62.06 -93.26 11.81
N THR A 666 -63.29 -93.70 12.07
CA THR A 666 -64.11 -94.44 11.10
C THR A 666 -65.15 -93.53 10.47
N ILE A 667 -65.21 -93.47 9.14
CA ILE A 667 -66.17 -92.67 8.36
C ILE A 667 -67.00 -93.62 7.47
N GLY A 668 -68.32 -93.52 7.55
CA GLY A 668 -69.23 -94.20 6.62
C GLY A 668 -69.18 -93.58 5.22
N THR A 669 -69.16 -94.41 4.17
CA THR A 669 -69.14 -93.93 2.77
C THR A 669 -70.53 -93.88 2.13
N ASP A 670 -71.59 -94.13 2.91
CA ASP A 670 -72.99 -94.18 2.51
C ASP A 670 -73.52 -92.84 1.99
N THR A 671 -73.00 -91.72 2.51
CA THR A 671 -73.39 -90.36 2.11
C THR A 671 -72.58 -89.78 0.94
N TYR A 672 -71.56 -90.48 0.45
CA TYR A 672 -70.70 -90.03 -0.63
C TYR A 672 -70.95 -90.86 -1.91
N PRO A 673 -71.25 -90.24 -3.07
CA PRO A 673 -71.35 -90.94 -4.34
C PRO A 673 -70.07 -91.68 -4.74
N GLU A 674 -70.18 -92.71 -5.58
CA GLU A 674 -69.01 -93.37 -6.18
C GLU A 674 -68.13 -92.35 -6.91
N GLY A 675 -66.82 -92.45 -6.72
CA GLY A 675 -65.87 -91.49 -7.28
C GLY A 675 -64.56 -91.38 -6.53
N VAL A 676 -63.71 -90.46 -7.00
CA VAL A 676 -62.41 -90.14 -6.40
C VAL A 676 -62.50 -88.84 -5.62
N TYR A 677 -62.01 -88.88 -4.40
CA TYR A 677 -62.00 -87.77 -3.45
C TYR A 677 -60.59 -87.48 -2.98
N SER A 678 -60.32 -86.22 -2.65
CA SER A 678 -59.10 -85.79 -1.97
C SER A 678 -59.39 -85.53 -0.49
N MET A 679 -58.62 -86.15 0.39
CA MET A 679 -58.69 -85.96 1.84
C MET A 679 -57.52 -85.09 2.29
N MET A 680 -57.81 -84.01 3.01
CA MET A 680 -56.80 -83.15 3.63
C MET A 680 -56.92 -83.21 5.15
N PHE A 681 -55.78 -83.34 5.82
CA PHE A 681 -55.68 -83.47 7.27
C PHE A 681 -55.10 -82.17 7.86
N TYR A 682 -55.75 -81.61 8.89
CA TYR A 682 -55.38 -80.34 9.49
C TYR A 682 -55.26 -80.41 11.01
N ASN A 683 -54.31 -79.65 11.57
CA ASN A 683 -54.28 -79.23 12.98
C ASN A 683 -54.56 -77.72 13.01
N GLY A 684 -55.84 -77.33 12.93
CA GLY A 684 -56.28 -75.93 12.96
C GLY A 684 -55.87 -75.08 11.75
N THR A 685 -54.59 -74.74 11.64
CA THR A 685 -54.03 -73.80 10.64
C THR A 685 -53.12 -74.46 9.60
N ASN A 686 -52.50 -75.61 9.92
CA ASN A 686 -51.52 -76.26 9.03
C ASN A 686 -52.09 -77.53 8.38
N ILE A 687 -51.72 -77.77 7.12
CA ILE A 687 -51.97 -79.05 6.43
C ILE A 687 -50.91 -80.06 6.90
N LEU A 688 -51.36 -81.15 7.50
CA LEU A 688 -50.51 -82.23 8.01
C LEU A 688 -50.20 -83.27 6.92
N ASP A 689 -51.20 -83.62 6.09
CA ASP A 689 -51.07 -84.61 5.02
C ASP A 689 -52.21 -84.46 3.99
N LYS A 690 -52.05 -85.09 2.83
CA LYS A 690 -53.09 -85.22 1.79
C LYS A 690 -53.11 -86.65 1.24
N LYS A 691 -54.29 -87.25 1.13
CA LYS A 691 -54.49 -88.61 0.61
C LYS A 691 -55.64 -88.65 -0.38
N ASN A 692 -55.60 -89.62 -1.30
CA ASN A 692 -56.71 -89.90 -2.19
C ASN A 692 -57.60 -90.98 -1.59
N LEU A 693 -58.90 -90.83 -1.74
CA LEU A 693 -59.92 -91.82 -1.37
C LEU A 693 -60.71 -92.20 -2.62
N VAL A 694 -60.83 -93.49 -2.90
CA VAL A 694 -61.68 -94.02 -3.97
C VAL A 694 -62.86 -94.72 -3.31
N ILE A 695 -64.08 -94.37 -3.70
CA ILE A 695 -65.31 -95.03 -3.23
C ILE A 695 -65.92 -95.78 -4.41
N ASN A 696 -66.15 -97.09 -4.23
CA ASN A 696 -66.69 -98.00 -5.25
C ASN A 696 -67.73 -98.92 -4.57
N ARG A 697 -68.98 -98.98 -5.03
CA ARG A 697 -70.01 -99.83 -4.40
C ARG A 697 -70.34 -101.08 -5.20
#